data_AF-A0A956RFY2-F1
#
_entry.id   AF-A0A956RFY2-F1
#
_cell.length_a   1.000
_cell.length_b   1.000
_cell.length_c   1.000
_cell.angle_alpha   90.00
_cell.angle_beta   90.00
_cell.angle_gamma   90.00
#
_symmetry.space_group_name_H-M   'P 1'
#
loop_
_entity.id
_entity.type
_entity.pdbx_description
1 polymer ?
#
loop_
_entity_poly.entity_id
_entity_poly.type
_entity_poly.pdbx_seq_one_letter_code
_entity_poly.pdbx_strand_id
1 'polypeptide(L)'
;MPFHGSKFRGALAFFALFAVVGCGDADPVDSETDGELDDEELRKHKGLAKQVRQLAAQQGITPMPAAPEIREELVELGRALAFDKELSGNRDISCMTCHPATAGTDDDLNLAIGVGGVGSAEGRSHPDNIFIPRNAPPLFNMHDLDTTFWDGRVNVHGGVFDTPASEQLTQEMIDVFEFGAPAALAMFPVTSRAEMRGFIGENDLSLIQDSDFTAIWEALMGRLGQIPEYVDMFEAAYPGTAFEDMSFAHAANAIAGFEISTFEAANSPWDEMLRGDDMAMSSAALRGAKHFLGDGGCSSCHSGSSFTDEQFHNTALPQFGPGKNNGATVTDDWGRYNESDDPADFYRFRTAPLRNIELTAPYGHAGQFVELEDFVRHYLDPETSLNNYDPTQIHPALQPSVLPTQEAVLRHLDPVLENPTFKEQRVDEVMAFLAALTDPDSLDLSDSIPESVPSGLPVHDNDQVIPENRAGTLTMELGLPGSLFREYQVQTPEMCAGGGSLDFIFDRNANTFIIDGTIEGLPYRPTYCYDYNPGTPYNSFPDCVSDGRWQLWLVPRVFNRIWTFYYDGATGELLGHEHDVDLDNLPPTAFPLQLPGVQQIGSPYFESDPDTLVANIHFEFDYDAILDRIDSAGAAFAVLPYNLNEPDVLGTYYTEGGLPVDLAVSFDDFILQNAEERGPFALAMSYEPLVKPDYLRGRDNTMLGFSGFWPVPLPEDSILIPPPEECGTNFQWPYPGAGLEPAPVP
;
A
#
# COMPACT_ATOMS: atom_id res chain seq x y z
N MET A 1 18.73 -26.13 -37.04
CA MET A 1 19.93 -26.41 -36.24
C MET A 1 19.47 -26.52 -34.79
N PRO A 2 19.43 -27.73 -34.22
CA PRO A 2 18.94 -27.97 -32.87
C PRO A 2 20.11 -28.10 -31.87
N PHE A 3 19.85 -27.97 -30.56
CA PHE A 3 20.56 -28.50 -29.37
C PHE A 3 20.30 -27.51 -28.22
N HIS A 4 19.95 -27.88 -26.98
CA HIS A 4 19.39 -29.08 -26.36
C HIS A 4 18.90 -28.61 -24.97
N GLY A 5 17.74 -29.07 -24.53
CA GLY A 5 17.26 -28.88 -23.16
C GLY A 5 17.95 -29.82 -22.15
N SER A 6 18.00 -29.39 -20.89
CA SER A 6 18.37 -30.20 -19.72
C SER A 6 17.92 -29.41 -18.48
N LYS A 7 16.73 -29.64 -17.91
CA LYS A 7 16.45 -30.60 -16.82
C LYS A 7 17.52 -30.60 -15.73
N PHE A 8 17.20 -30.01 -14.57
CA PHE A 8 17.80 -30.36 -13.30
C PHE A 8 16.71 -30.89 -12.37
N ARG A 9 16.86 -32.15 -11.96
CA ARG A 9 16.16 -32.82 -10.87
C ARG A 9 17.25 -33.50 -10.04
N GLY A 10 17.28 -33.25 -8.74
CA GLY A 10 17.74 -34.19 -7.72
C GLY A 10 19.24 -34.22 -7.38
N ALA A 11 19.57 -33.57 -6.27
CA ALA A 11 20.08 -34.17 -5.03
C ALA A 11 21.49 -34.84 -4.97
N LEU A 12 22.12 -34.61 -3.80
CA LEU A 12 23.23 -35.29 -3.13
C LEU A 12 24.68 -35.02 -3.56
N ALA A 13 25.38 -34.32 -2.65
CA ALA A 13 26.71 -34.59 -2.08
C ALA A 13 27.81 -35.21 -2.96
N PHE A 14 28.96 -34.53 -3.05
CA PHE A 14 30.27 -35.07 -2.64
C PHE A 14 31.38 -34.01 -2.82
N PHE A 15 32.09 -33.73 -1.72
CA PHE A 15 33.35 -32.98 -1.71
C PHE A 15 34.43 -33.70 -2.54
N ALA A 16 35.14 -32.96 -3.39
CA ALA A 16 36.36 -33.44 -4.06
C ALA A 16 37.53 -32.44 -3.87
N LEU A 17 38.43 -32.89 -3.01
CA LEU A 17 39.83 -32.54 -2.78
C LEU A 17 40.57 -31.88 -3.99
N PHE A 18 41.16 -30.71 -3.78
CA PHE A 18 42.36 -30.26 -4.49
C PHE A 18 43.40 -29.78 -3.48
N ALA A 19 44.49 -30.55 -3.36
CA ALA A 19 45.69 -30.15 -2.65
C ALA A 19 46.75 -29.69 -3.66
N VAL A 20 47.21 -28.44 -3.57
CA VAL A 20 48.58 -28.04 -3.94
C VAL A 20 49.12 -27.03 -2.91
N VAL A 21 50.20 -27.49 -2.29
CA VAL A 21 51.10 -26.91 -1.28
C VAL A 21 51.59 -25.47 -1.56
N GLY A 22 51.59 -24.65 -0.51
CA GLY A 22 52.44 -23.47 -0.35
C GLY A 22 52.61 -23.10 1.13
N CYS A 23 53.79 -23.39 1.70
CA CYS A 23 54.10 -23.23 3.12
C CYS A 23 54.01 -21.78 3.64
N GLY A 24 53.36 -21.62 4.80
CA GLY A 24 53.50 -20.49 5.71
C GLY A 24 52.84 -20.86 7.03
N ASP A 25 53.61 -20.90 8.12
CA ASP A 25 53.20 -21.36 9.44
C ASP A 25 51.93 -20.64 9.95
N ALA A 26 50.83 -21.38 10.02
CA ALA A 26 49.66 -21.10 10.83
C ALA A 26 49.06 -22.46 11.22
N ASP A 27 48.85 -22.67 12.53
CA ASP A 27 48.23 -23.87 13.06
C ASP A 27 46.90 -24.14 12.32
N PRO A 28 46.65 -25.37 11.81
CA PRO A 28 45.39 -25.67 11.18
C PRO A 28 44.30 -25.74 12.25
N VAL A 29 43.28 -24.90 12.07
CA VAL A 29 41.97 -25.06 12.71
C VAL A 29 41.44 -26.43 12.29
N ASP A 30 41.36 -27.35 13.25
CA ASP A 30 40.75 -28.65 13.05
C ASP A 30 39.28 -28.47 12.64
N SER A 31 38.93 -29.06 11.51
CA SER A 31 37.56 -29.25 11.06
C SER A 31 36.86 -30.22 12.01
N GLU A 32 35.86 -29.73 12.76
CA GLU A 32 35.05 -30.55 13.67
C GLU A 32 34.23 -31.59 12.90
N THR A 33 34.67 -32.83 12.98
CA THR A 33 33.85 -34.03 12.81
C THR A 33 33.03 -34.26 14.08
N ASP A 34 31.78 -34.71 13.95
CA ASP A 34 30.89 -35.24 15.00
C ASP A 34 31.60 -36.20 15.98
N GLY A 35 32.28 -35.65 16.98
CA GLY A 35 32.83 -36.38 18.11
C GLY A 35 31.83 -36.39 19.24
N GLU A 36 31.61 -37.54 19.88
CA GLU A 36 30.93 -37.59 21.17
C GLU A 36 31.61 -36.61 22.13
N LEU A 37 30.86 -35.64 22.65
CA LEU A 37 31.34 -34.69 23.65
C LEU A 37 31.97 -35.45 24.82
N ASP A 38 33.11 -34.96 25.31
CA ASP A 38 33.68 -35.54 26.52
C ASP A 38 32.81 -35.25 27.76
N ASP A 39 33.05 -35.98 28.86
CA ASP A 39 32.24 -35.84 30.08
C ASP A 39 32.23 -34.40 30.66
N GLU A 40 33.30 -33.63 30.44
CA GLU A 40 33.37 -32.24 30.91
C GLU A 40 32.57 -31.29 30.02
N GLU A 41 32.69 -31.45 28.71
CA GLU A 41 31.96 -30.69 27.69
C GLU A 41 30.46 -30.96 27.78
N LEU A 42 30.07 -32.23 27.91
CA LEU A 42 28.69 -32.63 28.11
C LEU A 42 28.10 -31.99 29.39
N ARG A 43 28.87 -31.96 30.48
CA ARG A 43 28.45 -31.30 31.72
C ARG A 43 28.30 -29.78 31.56
N LYS A 44 29.20 -29.13 30.81
CA LYS A 44 29.11 -27.69 30.51
C LYS A 44 27.89 -27.39 29.66
N HIS A 45 27.66 -28.19 28.61
CA HIS A 45 26.53 -28.08 27.70
C HIS A 45 25.19 -28.18 28.45
N LYS A 46 24.97 -29.25 29.22
CA LYS A 46 23.75 -29.42 30.04
C LYS A 46 23.59 -28.31 31.08
N GLY A 47 24.71 -27.83 31.64
CA GLY A 47 24.71 -26.68 32.53
C GLY A 47 24.22 -25.39 31.85
N LEU A 48 24.61 -25.18 30.60
CA LEU A 48 24.17 -24.05 29.79
C LEU A 48 22.70 -24.17 29.41
N ALA A 49 22.23 -25.34 28.96
CA ALA A 49 20.80 -25.57 28.66
C ALA A 49 19.91 -25.27 29.87
N LYS A 50 20.32 -25.72 31.07
CA LYS A 50 19.62 -25.39 32.32
C LYS A 50 19.63 -23.88 32.63
N GLN A 51 20.74 -23.18 32.36
CA GLN A 51 20.82 -21.74 32.53
C GLN A 51 19.86 -21.01 31.58
N VAL A 52 19.80 -21.42 30.31
CA VAL A 52 18.89 -20.87 29.30
C VAL A 52 17.44 -21.07 29.71
N ARG A 53 17.04 -22.29 30.13
CA ARG A 53 15.69 -22.53 30.65
C ARG A 53 15.33 -21.65 31.84
N GLN A 54 16.29 -21.40 32.73
CA GLN A 54 16.07 -20.51 33.86
C GLN A 54 15.85 -19.06 33.43
N LEU A 55 16.58 -18.58 32.42
CA LEU A 55 16.38 -17.24 31.84
C LEU A 55 15.04 -17.14 31.13
N ALA A 56 14.69 -18.12 30.29
CA ALA A 56 13.40 -18.19 29.60
C ALA A 56 12.24 -18.13 30.60
N ALA A 57 12.29 -18.95 31.67
CA ALA A 57 11.28 -18.94 32.72
C ALA A 57 11.20 -17.62 33.49
N GLN A 58 12.32 -16.89 33.66
CA GLN A 58 12.32 -15.56 34.30
C GLN A 58 11.63 -14.50 33.43
N GLN A 59 11.63 -14.70 32.12
CA GLN A 59 10.98 -13.81 31.14
C GLN A 59 9.58 -14.30 30.73
N GLY A 60 9.06 -15.33 31.38
CA GLY A 60 7.74 -15.89 31.06
C GLY A 60 7.67 -16.62 29.73
N ILE A 61 8.81 -16.95 29.11
CA ILE A 61 8.83 -17.73 27.87
C ILE A 61 8.59 -19.19 28.20
N THR A 62 7.52 -19.74 27.63
CA THR A 62 7.11 -21.13 27.75
C THR A 62 7.19 -21.83 26.39
N PRO A 63 7.14 -23.18 26.35
CA PRO A 63 6.86 -23.87 25.09
C PRO A 63 5.58 -23.31 24.46
N MET A 64 5.49 -23.34 23.13
CA MET A 64 4.30 -22.92 22.39
C MET A 64 3.05 -23.62 22.98
N PRO A 65 2.01 -22.86 23.40
CA PRO A 65 0.72 -23.43 23.74
C PRO A 65 0.16 -24.21 22.55
N ALA A 66 -0.38 -25.39 22.83
CA ALA A 66 -1.03 -26.17 21.79
C ALA A 66 -2.20 -25.37 21.19
N ALA A 67 -2.33 -25.41 19.87
CA ALA A 67 -3.49 -24.89 19.17
C ALA A 67 -4.79 -25.53 19.72
N PRO A 68 -5.92 -24.81 19.68
CA PRO A 68 -7.22 -25.40 20.04
C PRO A 68 -7.52 -26.62 19.15
N GLU A 69 -8.29 -27.58 19.66
CA GLU A 69 -8.77 -28.70 18.84
C GLU A 69 -9.82 -28.16 17.85
N ILE A 70 -9.55 -28.30 16.55
CA ILE A 70 -10.41 -27.77 15.49
C ILE A 70 -11.12 -28.92 14.78
N ARG A 71 -12.41 -28.70 14.50
CA ARG A 71 -13.28 -29.63 13.77
C ARG A 71 -12.76 -29.85 12.34
N GLU A 72 -12.69 -31.10 11.89
CA GLU A 72 -12.17 -31.48 10.57
C GLU A 72 -12.92 -30.76 9.43
N GLU A 73 -14.24 -30.67 9.51
CA GLU A 73 -15.03 -29.99 8.48
C GLU A 73 -14.76 -28.47 8.42
N LEU A 74 -14.29 -27.86 9.52
CA LEU A 74 -13.89 -26.45 9.54
C LEU A 74 -12.57 -26.25 8.80
N VAL A 75 -11.61 -27.13 9.08
CA VAL A 75 -10.29 -27.13 8.45
C VAL A 75 -10.43 -27.41 6.95
N GLU A 76 -11.29 -28.35 6.55
CA GLU A 76 -11.53 -28.64 5.14
C GLU A 76 -12.16 -27.45 4.39
N LEU A 77 -13.16 -26.79 4.98
CA LEU A 77 -13.75 -25.57 4.41
C LEU A 77 -12.71 -24.44 4.34
N GLY A 78 -11.96 -24.21 5.42
CA GLY A 78 -10.91 -23.20 5.47
C GLY A 78 -9.82 -23.43 4.43
N ARG A 79 -9.36 -24.68 4.28
CA ARG A 79 -8.38 -25.07 3.27
C ARG A 79 -8.92 -24.83 1.86
N ALA A 80 -10.18 -25.19 1.58
CA ALA A 80 -10.75 -24.92 0.27
C ALA A 80 -10.77 -23.42 -0.02
N LEU A 81 -11.27 -22.61 0.91
CA LEU A 81 -11.37 -21.15 0.77
C LEU A 81 -10.01 -20.46 0.63
N ALA A 82 -9.02 -20.85 1.44
CA ALA A 82 -7.69 -20.21 1.45
C ALA A 82 -6.94 -20.38 0.12
N PHE A 83 -7.19 -21.47 -0.61
CA PHE A 83 -6.59 -21.74 -1.92
C PHE A 83 -7.52 -21.38 -3.10
N ASP A 84 -8.77 -21.00 -2.86
CA ASP A 84 -9.73 -20.72 -3.93
C ASP A 84 -9.72 -19.24 -4.33
N LYS A 85 -9.44 -19.01 -5.60
CA LYS A 85 -9.39 -17.67 -6.20
C LYS A 85 -10.77 -17.04 -6.32
N GLU A 86 -11.86 -17.77 -6.09
CA GLU A 86 -13.23 -17.24 -6.12
C GLU A 86 -13.44 -16.08 -5.12
N LEU A 87 -12.62 -16.03 -4.06
CA LEU A 87 -12.62 -14.95 -3.07
C LEU A 87 -11.96 -13.65 -3.56
N SER A 88 -11.30 -13.66 -4.71
CA SER A 88 -10.75 -12.46 -5.33
C SER A 88 -11.68 -11.90 -6.40
N GLY A 89 -11.66 -10.58 -6.60
CA GLY A 89 -12.49 -9.91 -7.57
C GLY A 89 -12.24 -10.44 -8.99
N ASN A 90 -10.97 -10.51 -9.39
CA ASN A 90 -10.54 -10.95 -10.72
C ASN A 90 -10.43 -12.48 -10.87
N ARG A 91 -10.64 -13.24 -9.79
CA ARG A 91 -10.50 -14.72 -9.76
C ARG A 91 -9.11 -15.21 -10.16
N ASP A 92 -8.08 -14.42 -9.85
CA ASP A 92 -6.68 -14.66 -10.23
C ASP A 92 -5.75 -14.88 -9.02
N ILE A 93 -6.20 -14.55 -7.80
CA ILE A 93 -5.41 -14.64 -6.56
C ILE A 93 -6.20 -15.26 -5.39
N SER A 94 -5.50 -15.98 -4.50
CA SER A 94 -6.04 -16.56 -3.26
C SER A 94 -5.20 -16.13 -2.05
N CYS A 95 -5.63 -16.44 -0.83
CA CYS A 95 -4.82 -16.19 0.38
C CYS A 95 -3.44 -16.87 0.26
N MET A 96 -3.42 -18.12 -0.20
CA MET A 96 -2.21 -18.92 -0.35
C MET A 96 -1.34 -18.55 -1.56
N THR A 97 -1.74 -17.55 -2.36
CA THR A 97 -0.88 -16.96 -3.40
C THR A 97 0.16 -16.00 -2.78
N CYS A 98 -0.26 -15.20 -1.79
CA CYS A 98 0.65 -14.32 -1.02
C CYS A 98 1.23 -15.04 0.21
N HIS A 99 0.63 -16.15 0.64
CA HIS A 99 1.14 -16.98 1.72
C HIS A 99 1.48 -18.39 1.24
N PRO A 100 2.32 -18.57 0.21
CA PRO A 100 2.56 -19.88 -0.37
C PRO A 100 3.22 -20.82 0.63
N ALA A 101 2.63 -22.01 0.79
CA ALA A 101 3.18 -23.08 1.61
C ALA A 101 4.62 -23.47 1.19
N THR A 102 4.99 -23.23 -0.07
CA THR A 102 6.32 -23.54 -0.61
C THR A 102 7.42 -22.55 -0.22
N ALA A 103 7.08 -21.40 0.37
CA ALA A 103 8.03 -20.38 0.83
C ALA A 103 7.73 -19.97 2.29
N GLY A 104 7.46 -20.96 3.16
CA GLY A 104 7.30 -20.71 4.58
C GLY A 104 6.12 -19.80 4.94
N THR A 105 5.10 -19.73 4.07
CA THR A 105 3.93 -18.83 4.19
C THR A 105 4.25 -17.33 4.08
N ASP A 106 5.49 -17.00 3.71
CA ASP A 106 5.93 -15.71 3.17
C ASP A 106 5.96 -15.83 1.63
N ASP A 107 5.84 -14.73 0.88
CA ASP A 107 5.90 -14.77 -0.59
C ASP A 107 7.31 -14.60 -1.16
N ASP A 108 8.37 -14.59 -0.34
CA ASP A 108 9.77 -14.35 -0.75
C ASP A 108 9.95 -12.99 -1.47
N LEU A 109 9.04 -12.04 -1.28
CA LEU A 109 9.09 -10.71 -1.90
C LEU A 109 9.34 -9.61 -0.88
N ASN A 110 10.08 -8.57 -1.28
CA ASN A 110 10.23 -7.37 -0.44
C ASN A 110 8.86 -6.76 -0.14
N LEU A 111 8.05 -6.58 -1.18
CA LEU A 111 6.67 -6.12 -1.09
C LEU A 111 5.78 -7.11 -1.84
N ALA A 112 4.67 -7.50 -1.21
CA ALA A 112 3.76 -8.46 -1.79
C ALA A 112 3.12 -7.92 -3.08
N ILE A 113 2.67 -8.83 -3.95
CA ILE A 113 1.99 -8.49 -5.20
C ILE A 113 0.64 -9.19 -5.23
N GLY A 114 -0.45 -8.42 -5.21
CA GLY A 114 -1.79 -8.97 -5.21
C GLY A 114 -2.36 -9.22 -6.60
N VAL A 115 -3.64 -8.89 -6.75
CA VAL A 115 -4.46 -9.03 -7.96
C VAL A 115 -3.74 -8.52 -9.22
N GLY A 116 -3.93 -9.19 -10.36
CA GLY A 116 -3.25 -8.84 -11.62
C GLY A 116 -1.79 -9.32 -11.72
N GLY A 117 -1.20 -9.78 -10.62
CA GLY A 117 0.13 -10.39 -10.58
C GLY A 117 0.18 -11.78 -11.20
N VAL A 118 1.34 -12.16 -11.75
CA VAL A 118 1.61 -13.44 -12.40
C VAL A 118 2.80 -14.14 -11.77
N GLY A 119 2.77 -15.47 -11.71
CA GLY A 119 3.79 -16.27 -11.03
C GLY A 119 3.53 -16.45 -9.53
N SER A 120 4.48 -17.10 -8.86
CA SER A 120 4.39 -17.47 -7.44
C SER A 120 5.70 -17.20 -6.71
N ALA A 121 5.63 -16.89 -5.42
CA ALA A 121 6.79 -16.63 -4.55
C ALA A 121 7.77 -15.61 -5.19
N GLU A 122 9.09 -15.83 -5.07
CA GLU A 122 10.15 -14.99 -5.67
C GLU A 122 9.96 -14.72 -7.18
N GLY A 123 9.28 -15.63 -7.90
CA GLY A 123 9.00 -15.51 -9.34
C GLY A 123 7.78 -14.65 -9.68
N ARG A 124 7.04 -14.16 -8.68
CA ARG A 124 5.82 -13.37 -8.87
C ARG A 124 6.16 -11.93 -9.26
N SER A 125 5.42 -11.40 -10.23
CA SER A 125 5.61 -10.03 -10.74
C SER A 125 4.28 -9.41 -11.18
N HIS A 126 4.19 -8.09 -11.16
CA HIS A 126 3.06 -7.35 -11.70
C HIS A 126 3.46 -6.67 -13.02
N PRO A 127 2.68 -6.79 -14.12
CA PRO A 127 3.00 -6.14 -15.40
C PRO A 127 3.24 -4.63 -15.27
N ASP A 128 2.46 -3.99 -14.39
CA ASP A 128 2.49 -2.55 -14.15
C ASP A 128 3.30 -2.16 -12.90
N ASN A 129 4.08 -3.08 -12.32
CA ASN A 129 4.83 -2.88 -11.06
C ASN A 129 3.98 -2.36 -9.89
N ILE A 130 2.76 -2.88 -9.75
CA ILE A 130 1.90 -2.60 -8.59
C ILE A 130 2.34 -3.51 -7.44
N PHE A 131 2.62 -2.90 -6.31
CA PHE A 131 3.04 -3.57 -5.07
C PHE A 131 2.05 -3.25 -3.96
N ILE A 132 1.87 -4.18 -3.04
CA ILE A 132 1.22 -3.95 -1.75
C ILE A 132 2.24 -3.22 -0.86
N PRO A 133 1.84 -2.23 -0.04
CA PRO A 133 2.80 -1.40 0.72
C PRO A 133 3.70 -2.12 1.73
N ARG A 134 3.47 -3.42 1.99
CA ARG A 134 4.20 -4.20 3.00
C ARG A 134 4.49 -5.62 2.51
N ASN A 135 5.48 -6.26 3.14
CA ASN A 135 5.73 -7.70 3.03
C ASN A 135 4.58 -8.49 3.68
N ALA A 136 4.29 -9.68 3.13
CA ALA A 136 3.26 -10.58 3.63
C ALA A 136 3.77 -11.29 4.90
N PRO A 137 3.14 -11.10 6.08
CA PRO A 137 3.60 -11.74 7.30
C PRO A 137 3.36 -13.26 7.25
N PRO A 138 4.26 -14.08 7.81
CA PRO A 138 4.06 -15.53 7.87
C PRO A 138 2.89 -15.91 8.78
N LEU A 139 2.26 -17.06 8.49
CA LEU A 139 1.02 -17.53 9.12
C LEU A 139 1.25 -18.50 10.30
N PHE A 140 2.49 -18.64 10.79
CA PHE A 140 2.81 -19.59 11.85
C PHE A 140 2.22 -19.17 13.21
N ASN A 141 1.67 -20.16 13.94
CA ASN A 141 1.20 -20.01 15.32
C ASN A 141 0.23 -18.84 15.57
N MET A 142 -0.60 -18.50 14.59
CA MET A 142 -1.52 -17.35 14.68
C MET A 142 -2.48 -17.41 15.87
N HIS A 143 -2.74 -18.59 16.44
CA HIS A 143 -3.60 -18.75 17.62
C HIS A 143 -3.08 -18.10 18.90
N ASP A 144 -1.79 -17.72 18.94
CA ASP A 144 -1.15 -17.03 20.07
C ASP A 144 -1.09 -15.51 19.85
N LEU A 145 -1.80 -14.97 18.86
CA LEU A 145 -1.82 -13.54 18.53
C LEU A 145 -3.17 -12.88 18.85
N ASP A 146 -3.12 -11.76 19.56
CA ASP A 146 -4.27 -10.87 19.79
C ASP A 146 -4.25 -9.64 18.86
N THR A 147 -3.10 -9.35 18.23
CA THR A 147 -2.88 -8.18 17.37
C THR A 147 -2.20 -8.62 16.07
N THR A 148 -2.84 -8.32 14.95
CA THR A 148 -2.41 -8.76 13.62
C THR A 148 -2.20 -7.57 12.66
N PHE A 149 -1.64 -7.86 11.48
CA PHE A 149 -0.99 -6.87 10.60
C PHE A 149 0.25 -6.21 11.24
N TRP A 150 1.01 -5.48 10.42
CA TRP A 150 2.21 -4.76 10.86
C TRP A 150 1.90 -3.48 11.66
N ASP A 151 0.74 -2.85 11.42
CA ASP A 151 0.25 -1.64 12.12
C ASP A 151 -0.68 -1.97 13.30
N GLY A 152 -1.13 -3.23 13.44
CA GLY A 152 -2.03 -3.63 14.51
C GLY A 152 -3.48 -3.23 14.28
N ARG A 153 -3.87 -2.90 13.04
CA ARG A 153 -5.22 -2.42 12.71
C ARG A 153 -6.31 -3.45 13.00
N VAL A 154 -5.96 -4.72 13.18
CA VAL A 154 -6.85 -5.73 13.75
C VAL A 154 -6.29 -6.15 15.09
N ASN A 155 -6.95 -5.75 16.17
CA ASN A 155 -6.56 -6.10 17.52
C ASN A 155 -7.77 -6.50 18.38
N VAL A 156 -7.54 -7.41 19.33
CA VAL A 156 -8.55 -7.91 20.25
C VAL A 156 -8.09 -7.67 21.68
N HIS A 157 -8.84 -6.85 22.42
CA HIS A 157 -8.51 -6.52 23.80
C HIS A 157 -9.73 -6.68 24.70
N GLY A 158 -9.65 -7.62 25.65
CA GLY A 158 -10.76 -7.90 26.58
C GLY A 158 -12.04 -8.37 25.89
N GLY A 159 -11.92 -9.01 24.72
CA GLY A 159 -13.05 -9.45 23.89
C GLY A 159 -13.65 -8.36 23.01
N VAL A 160 -13.08 -7.14 23.01
CA VAL A 160 -13.47 -6.06 22.10
C VAL A 160 -12.57 -6.13 20.88
N PHE A 161 -13.19 -6.13 19.70
CA PHE A 161 -12.51 -6.10 18.41
C PHE A 161 -12.37 -4.65 17.94
N ASP A 162 -11.15 -4.26 17.61
CA ASP A 162 -10.81 -3.00 16.98
C ASP A 162 -10.27 -3.32 15.59
N THR A 163 -10.99 -2.86 14.56
CA THR A 163 -10.77 -3.25 13.16
C THR A 163 -11.14 -2.11 12.21
N PRO A 164 -10.63 -2.11 10.96
CA PRO A 164 -10.99 -1.09 9.96
C PRO A 164 -12.49 -1.00 9.67
N ALA A 165 -13.22 -2.10 9.85
CA ALA A 165 -14.67 -2.13 9.60
C ALA A 165 -15.49 -1.44 10.71
N SER A 166 -14.91 -1.15 11.87
CA SER A 166 -15.59 -0.49 12.99
C SER A 166 -16.98 -1.10 13.27
N GLU A 167 -18.06 -0.31 13.22
CA GLU A 167 -19.43 -0.78 13.49
C GLU A 167 -19.99 -1.77 12.45
N GLN A 168 -19.38 -1.88 11.26
CA GLN A 168 -19.79 -2.86 10.24
C GLN A 168 -19.42 -4.29 10.63
N LEU A 169 -18.43 -4.46 11.52
CA LEU A 169 -18.16 -5.75 12.15
C LEU A 169 -19.19 -5.98 13.27
N THR A 170 -20.34 -6.54 12.90
CA THR A 170 -21.47 -6.70 13.81
C THR A 170 -21.20 -7.70 14.94
N GLN A 171 -21.96 -7.60 16.03
CA GLN A 171 -21.87 -8.60 17.11
C GLN A 171 -22.20 -10.03 16.63
N GLU A 172 -23.12 -10.18 15.68
CA GLU A 172 -23.45 -11.49 15.10
C GLU A 172 -22.27 -12.09 14.34
N MET A 173 -21.46 -11.28 13.67
CA MET A 173 -20.20 -11.71 13.06
C MET A 173 -19.15 -12.06 14.12
N ILE A 174 -19.00 -11.22 15.14
CA ILE A 174 -18.04 -11.45 16.24
C ILE A 174 -18.34 -12.75 16.98
N ASP A 175 -19.62 -13.07 17.20
CA ASP A 175 -20.05 -14.30 17.87
C ASP A 175 -19.67 -15.58 17.10
N VAL A 176 -19.29 -15.47 15.82
CA VAL A 176 -18.80 -16.59 14.98
C VAL A 176 -17.30 -16.85 15.18
N PHE A 177 -16.52 -15.86 15.64
CA PHE A 177 -15.06 -15.97 15.72
C PHE A 177 -14.62 -16.88 16.86
N GLU A 178 -14.31 -18.13 16.52
CA GLU A 178 -13.71 -19.13 17.42
C GLU A 178 -12.23 -18.85 17.68
N PHE A 179 -11.57 -18.09 16.79
CA PHE A 179 -10.12 -17.89 16.79
C PHE A 179 -9.67 -16.42 16.97
N GLY A 180 -10.52 -15.54 17.51
CA GLY A 180 -10.10 -14.18 17.89
C GLY A 180 -9.56 -13.34 16.72
N ALA A 181 -8.42 -12.68 16.93
CA ALA A 181 -7.82 -11.77 15.95
C ALA A 181 -7.50 -12.43 14.60
N PRO A 182 -6.98 -13.68 14.53
CA PRO A 182 -6.88 -14.46 13.29
C PRO A 182 -8.16 -14.52 12.45
N ALA A 183 -9.31 -14.81 13.07
CA ALA A 183 -10.58 -14.90 12.34
C ALA A 183 -11.03 -13.52 11.81
N ALA A 184 -10.79 -12.45 12.57
CA ALA A 184 -11.07 -11.09 12.11
C ALA A 184 -10.10 -10.66 10.98
N LEU A 185 -8.81 -11.02 11.06
CA LEU A 185 -7.81 -10.70 10.03
C LEU A 185 -8.25 -11.20 8.65
N ALA A 186 -8.74 -12.43 8.56
CA ALA A 186 -9.15 -13.06 7.30
C ALA A 186 -10.32 -12.34 6.59
N MET A 187 -10.96 -11.36 7.24
CA MET A 187 -12.00 -10.55 6.61
C MET A 187 -11.49 -9.44 5.69
N PHE A 188 -10.24 -9.00 5.82
CA PHE A 188 -9.77 -7.75 5.22
C PHE A 188 -8.98 -7.87 3.90
N PRO A 189 -8.19 -8.93 3.64
CA PRO A 189 -7.49 -9.04 2.35
C PRO A 189 -8.43 -9.00 1.14
N VAL A 190 -9.61 -9.60 1.26
CA VAL A 190 -10.68 -9.60 0.23
C VAL A 190 -11.30 -8.22 -0.04
N THR A 191 -11.08 -7.25 0.85
CA THR A 191 -11.62 -5.89 0.73
C THR A 191 -10.59 -4.92 0.15
N SER A 192 -9.31 -5.28 0.24
CA SER A 192 -8.18 -4.50 -0.27
C SER A 192 -8.07 -4.61 -1.79
N ARG A 193 -8.04 -3.45 -2.47
CA ARG A 193 -7.95 -3.36 -3.94
C ARG A 193 -6.67 -3.95 -4.49
N ALA A 194 -5.54 -3.63 -3.86
CA ALA A 194 -4.22 -4.08 -4.27
C ALA A 194 -3.94 -5.54 -3.88
N GLU A 195 -4.68 -6.11 -2.93
CA GLU A 195 -4.54 -7.51 -2.50
C GLU A 195 -5.44 -8.44 -3.32
N MET A 196 -6.73 -8.56 -2.98
CA MET A 196 -7.61 -9.55 -3.61
C MET A 196 -8.82 -8.96 -4.34
N ARG A 197 -9.23 -7.73 -4.03
CA ARG A 197 -10.51 -7.19 -4.53
C ARG A 197 -10.46 -6.75 -5.99
N GLY A 198 -9.31 -6.31 -6.48
CA GLY A 198 -9.21 -5.72 -7.82
C GLY A 198 -9.53 -4.24 -7.86
N PHE A 199 -8.98 -3.60 -8.88
CA PHE A 199 -9.18 -2.18 -9.11
C PHE A 199 -10.47 -1.90 -9.86
N ILE A 200 -10.94 -0.67 -9.78
CA ILE A 200 -12.27 -0.26 -10.25
C ILE A 200 -12.42 -0.54 -11.75
N GLY A 201 -13.48 -1.27 -12.09
CA GLY A 201 -13.80 -1.68 -13.46
C GLY A 201 -13.11 -2.97 -13.91
N GLU A 202 -12.35 -3.65 -13.06
CA GLU A 202 -11.80 -4.98 -13.37
C GLU A 202 -12.79 -6.11 -13.09
N ASN A 203 -13.71 -5.91 -12.14
CA ASN A 203 -14.67 -6.93 -11.73
C ASN A 203 -15.88 -6.34 -10.97
N ASP A 204 -16.86 -7.19 -10.65
CA ASP A 204 -18.08 -6.87 -9.91
C ASP A 204 -17.84 -6.33 -8.49
N LEU A 205 -16.85 -6.84 -7.75
CA LEU A 205 -16.53 -6.34 -6.39
C LEU A 205 -15.85 -4.97 -6.42
N SER A 206 -15.12 -4.67 -7.50
CA SER A 206 -14.38 -3.42 -7.62
C SER A 206 -15.26 -2.17 -7.68
N LEU A 207 -16.53 -2.33 -8.07
CA LEU A 207 -17.53 -1.27 -8.20
C LEU A 207 -18.19 -0.86 -6.88
N ILE A 208 -18.01 -1.66 -5.82
CA ILE A 208 -18.51 -1.36 -4.48
C ILE A 208 -17.68 -0.20 -3.89
N GLN A 209 -18.20 0.58 -2.94
CA GLN A 209 -17.40 1.61 -2.27
C GLN A 209 -16.38 0.98 -1.32
N ASP A 210 -15.20 1.59 -1.17
CA ASP A 210 -14.15 1.05 -0.30
C ASP A 210 -14.53 0.99 1.17
N SER A 211 -15.36 1.93 1.61
CA SER A 211 -15.89 1.98 2.97
C SER A 211 -17.06 1.03 3.22
N ASP A 212 -17.60 0.32 2.21
CA ASP A 212 -18.74 -0.58 2.36
C ASP A 212 -18.27 -2.05 2.45
N PHE A 213 -17.63 -2.38 3.57
CA PHE A 213 -17.14 -3.73 3.86
C PHE A 213 -18.27 -4.77 3.81
N THR A 214 -19.45 -4.40 4.32
CA THR A 214 -20.62 -5.28 4.37
C THR A 214 -21.03 -5.72 2.96
N ALA A 215 -21.18 -4.78 2.02
CA ALA A 215 -21.55 -5.11 0.65
C ALA A 215 -20.51 -5.98 -0.06
N ILE A 216 -19.21 -5.78 0.21
CA ILE A 216 -18.13 -6.61 -0.36
C ILE A 216 -18.27 -8.06 0.15
N TRP A 217 -18.42 -8.24 1.46
CA TRP A 217 -18.58 -9.54 2.09
C TRP A 217 -19.86 -10.26 1.66
N GLU A 218 -20.97 -9.55 1.53
CA GLU A 218 -22.24 -10.10 1.03
C GLU A 218 -22.11 -10.55 -0.43
N ALA A 219 -21.44 -9.78 -1.29
CA ALA A 219 -21.20 -10.15 -2.68
C ALA A 219 -20.36 -11.44 -2.79
N LEU A 220 -19.33 -11.58 -1.94
CA LEU A 220 -18.52 -12.80 -1.86
C LEU A 220 -19.34 -14.01 -1.40
N MET A 221 -20.15 -13.87 -0.34
CA MET A 221 -21.05 -14.95 0.09
C MET A 221 -22.06 -15.31 -1.00
N GLY A 222 -22.55 -14.33 -1.75
CA GLY A 222 -23.42 -14.54 -2.91
C GLY A 222 -22.77 -15.40 -4.00
N ARG A 223 -21.47 -15.17 -4.28
CA ARG A 223 -20.67 -16.00 -5.22
C ARG A 223 -20.50 -17.42 -4.70
N LEU A 224 -20.07 -17.59 -3.45
CA LEU A 224 -19.90 -18.91 -2.82
C LEU A 224 -21.22 -19.71 -2.82
N GLY A 225 -22.35 -19.04 -2.61
CA GLY A 225 -23.68 -19.66 -2.66
C GLY A 225 -24.11 -20.16 -4.05
N GLN A 226 -23.43 -19.75 -5.13
CA GLN A 226 -23.65 -20.30 -6.48
C GLN A 226 -22.90 -21.62 -6.71
N ILE A 227 -22.04 -22.04 -5.78
CA ILE A 227 -21.25 -23.26 -5.87
C ILE A 227 -21.85 -24.27 -4.86
N PRO A 228 -22.61 -25.29 -5.32
CA PRO A 228 -23.32 -26.20 -4.42
C PRO A 228 -22.41 -26.93 -3.43
N GLU A 229 -21.18 -27.23 -3.83
CA GLU A 229 -20.19 -27.87 -2.97
C GLU A 229 -19.79 -26.97 -1.79
N TYR A 230 -19.67 -25.64 -1.99
CA TYR A 230 -19.44 -24.74 -0.86
C TYR A 230 -20.63 -24.71 0.09
N VAL A 231 -21.86 -24.66 -0.41
CA VAL A 231 -23.06 -24.71 0.45
C VAL A 231 -23.03 -25.95 1.36
N ASP A 232 -22.75 -27.12 0.79
CA ASP A 232 -22.62 -28.37 1.56
C ASP A 232 -21.47 -28.30 2.60
N MET A 233 -20.31 -27.75 2.22
CA MET A 233 -19.15 -27.60 3.12
C MET A 233 -19.43 -26.63 4.26
N PHE A 234 -20.08 -25.49 4.00
CA PHE A 234 -20.47 -24.51 5.02
C PHE A 234 -21.47 -25.11 6.02
N GLU A 235 -22.51 -25.82 5.56
CA GLU A 235 -23.50 -26.43 6.45
C GLU A 235 -22.92 -27.61 7.26
N ALA A 236 -21.96 -28.36 6.69
CA ALA A 236 -21.18 -29.35 7.43
C ALA A 236 -20.28 -28.67 8.47
N ALA A 237 -19.75 -27.49 8.14
CA ALA A 237 -18.89 -26.74 9.02
C ALA A 237 -19.62 -25.98 10.13
N TYR A 238 -20.89 -25.65 9.95
CA TYR A 238 -21.67 -24.94 10.98
C TYR A 238 -22.97 -25.68 11.24
N PRO A 239 -22.93 -26.84 11.94
CA PRO A 239 -24.09 -27.69 12.11
C PRO A 239 -25.26 -26.95 12.78
N GLY A 240 -26.37 -26.86 12.06
CA GLY A 240 -27.60 -26.21 12.55
C GLY A 240 -27.80 -24.78 12.07
N THR A 241 -26.88 -24.23 11.29
CA THR A 241 -27.02 -22.95 10.58
C THR A 241 -27.13 -23.25 9.08
N ALA A 242 -28.15 -22.71 8.41
CA ALA A 242 -28.27 -22.82 6.95
C ALA A 242 -27.33 -21.83 6.27
N PHE A 243 -26.83 -22.15 5.07
CA PHE A 243 -25.90 -21.26 4.36
C PHE A 243 -26.46 -19.83 4.17
N GLU A 244 -27.76 -19.70 3.89
CA GLU A 244 -28.43 -18.40 3.73
C GLU A 244 -28.43 -17.52 4.98
N ASP A 245 -28.21 -18.10 6.17
CA ASP A 245 -28.11 -17.39 7.44
C ASP A 245 -26.64 -17.10 7.84
N MET A 246 -25.67 -17.48 7.00
CA MET A 246 -24.24 -17.27 7.24
C MET A 246 -23.74 -15.99 6.58
N SER A 247 -22.80 -15.34 7.26
CA SER A 247 -22.04 -14.18 6.77
C SER A 247 -20.59 -14.56 6.44
N PHE A 248 -19.86 -13.62 5.84
CA PHE A 248 -18.42 -13.82 5.54
C PHE A 248 -17.57 -14.09 6.79
N ALA A 249 -18.05 -13.75 8.00
CA ALA A 249 -17.38 -14.13 9.25
C ALA A 249 -17.24 -15.66 9.40
N HIS A 250 -18.18 -16.45 8.86
CA HIS A 250 -18.09 -17.91 8.83
C HIS A 250 -16.99 -18.40 7.88
N ALA A 251 -16.81 -17.72 6.75
CA ALA A 251 -15.72 -18.02 5.82
C ALA A 251 -14.36 -17.67 6.45
N ALA A 252 -14.24 -16.46 7.01
CA ALA A 252 -13.04 -15.97 7.67
C ALA A 252 -12.63 -16.84 8.88
N ASN A 253 -13.59 -17.25 9.71
CA ASN A 253 -13.35 -18.17 10.82
C ASN A 253 -12.87 -19.55 10.34
N ALA A 254 -13.40 -20.07 9.23
CA ALA A 254 -12.94 -21.33 8.67
C ALA A 254 -11.51 -21.22 8.14
N ILE A 255 -11.18 -20.15 7.42
CA ILE A 255 -9.81 -19.86 6.93
C ILE A 255 -8.83 -19.83 8.10
N ALA A 256 -9.12 -19.05 9.16
CA ALA A 256 -8.28 -19.00 10.34
C ALA A 256 -8.13 -20.38 11.02
N GLY A 257 -9.19 -21.18 11.04
CA GLY A 257 -9.13 -22.54 11.58
C GLY A 257 -8.20 -23.47 10.79
N PHE A 258 -8.18 -23.35 9.46
CA PHE A 258 -7.22 -24.05 8.61
C PHE A 258 -5.78 -23.58 8.87
N GLU A 259 -5.55 -22.27 8.89
CA GLU A 259 -4.21 -21.69 9.10
C GLU A 259 -3.64 -22.11 10.45
N ILE A 260 -4.43 -22.00 11.52
CA ILE A 260 -4.03 -22.41 12.88
C ILE A 260 -3.73 -23.91 12.94
N SER A 261 -4.59 -24.75 12.34
CA SER A 261 -4.40 -26.21 12.37
C SER A 261 -3.20 -26.66 11.55
N THR A 262 -2.84 -25.93 10.50
CA THR A 262 -1.86 -26.38 9.49
C THR A 262 -0.48 -25.79 9.74
N PHE A 263 -0.42 -24.54 10.21
CA PHE A 263 0.83 -23.79 10.42
C PHE A 263 1.18 -23.68 11.92
N GLU A 264 0.78 -24.66 12.72
CA GLU A 264 1.26 -24.80 14.09
C GLU A 264 2.73 -25.24 14.09
N ALA A 265 3.61 -24.39 14.61
CA ALA A 265 5.02 -24.70 14.83
C ALA A 265 5.33 -24.74 16.34
N ALA A 266 5.46 -25.95 16.89
CA ALA A 266 5.60 -26.17 18.33
C ALA A 266 6.68 -27.21 18.70
N ASN A 267 7.40 -27.76 17.73
CA ASN A 267 8.36 -28.86 17.87
C ASN A 267 9.78 -28.47 17.43
N SER A 268 10.09 -27.18 17.46
CA SER A 268 11.47 -26.71 17.23
C SER A 268 12.46 -27.29 18.26
N PRO A 269 13.77 -27.35 17.94
CA PRO A 269 14.82 -27.69 18.91
C PRO A 269 14.75 -26.85 20.21
N TRP A 270 14.30 -25.59 20.11
CA TRP A 270 14.02 -24.75 21.26
C TRP A 270 12.90 -25.30 22.15
N ASP A 271 11.78 -25.75 21.58
CA ASP A 271 10.66 -26.32 22.33
C ASP A 271 11.06 -27.64 23.03
N GLU A 272 11.81 -28.50 22.35
CA GLU A 272 12.35 -29.73 22.95
C GLU A 272 13.28 -29.42 24.13
N MET A 273 14.14 -28.41 23.99
CA MET A 273 15.03 -27.95 25.05
C MET A 273 14.22 -27.45 26.27
N LEU A 274 13.20 -26.63 26.04
CA LEU A 274 12.30 -26.17 27.10
C LEU A 274 11.56 -27.32 27.79
N ARG A 275 11.16 -28.37 27.05
CA ARG A 275 10.46 -29.54 27.60
C ARG A 275 11.33 -30.49 28.40
N GLY A 276 12.66 -30.42 28.28
CA GLY A 276 13.52 -31.30 29.06
C GLY A 276 14.80 -31.71 28.38
N ASP A 277 14.85 -31.68 27.05
CA ASP A 277 15.96 -32.25 26.29
C ASP A 277 17.16 -31.29 26.26
N ASP A 278 18.09 -31.50 27.20
CA ASP A 278 19.31 -30.69 27.29
C ASP A 278 20.22 -30.80 26.06
N MET A 279 19.95 -31.72 25.12
CA MET A 279 20.76 -31.95 23.92
C MET A 279 20.08 -31.51 22.62
N ALA A 280 18.85 -31.00 22.67
CA ALA A 280 18.11 -30.61 21.47
C ALA A 280 18.77 -29.45 20.71
N MET A 281 19.45 -28.54 21.41
CA MET A 281 20.12 -27.39 20.82
C MET A 281 21.64 -27.54 20.87
N SER A 282 22.35 -26.98 19.89
CA SER A 282 23.82 -26.93 19.92
C SER A 282 24.35 -26.01 21.02
N SER A 283 25.62 -26.19 21.42
CA SER A 283 26.27 -25.29 22.38
C SER A 283 26.31 -23.84 21.91
N ALA A 284 26.42 -23.60 20.58
CA ALA A 284 26.40 -22.26 20.00
C ALA A 284 25.00 -21.63 20.13
N ALA A 285 23.95 -22.37 19.75
CA ALA A 285 22.56 -21.95 19.89
C ALA A 285 22.20 -21.63 21.35
N LEU A 286 22.66 -22.44 22.30
CA LEU A 286 22.45 -22.16 23.73
C LEU A 286 23.16 -20.89 24.22
N ARG A 287 24.34 -20.56 23.67
CA ARG A 287 25.01 -19.29 24.00
C ARG A 287 24.30 -18.11 23.34
N GLY A 288 23.85 -18.27 22.10
CA GLY A 288 22.97 -17.34 21.39
C GLY A 288 21.71 -17.02 22.17
N ALA A 289 20.98 -18.06 22.61
CA ALA A 289 19.78 -17.92 23.43
C ALA A 289 20.07 -17.13 24.71
N LYS A 290 21.20 -17.41 25.38
CA LYS A 290 21.61 -16.64 26.56
C LYS A 290 21.90 -15.17 26.26
N HIS A 291 22.48 -14.86 25.09
CA HIS A 291 22.67 -13.48 24.65
C HIS A 291 21.34 -12.81 24.35
N PHE A 292 20.47 -13.47 23.60
CA PHE A 292 19.13 -13.00 23.23
C PHE A 292 18.25 -12.68 24.45
N LEU A 293 18.22 -13.59 25.43
CA LEU A 293 17.46 -13.49 26.68
C LEU A 293 18.14 -12.61 27.74
N GLY A 294 19.33 -12.08 27.45
CA GLY A 294 20.17 -11.43 28.44
C GLY A 294 20.77 -10.14 27.94
N ASP A 295 22.05 -10.17 27.64
CA ASP A 295 22.86 -8.98 27.37
C ASP A 295 22.79 -8.46 25.93
N GLY A 296 22.09 -9.16 25.03
CA GLY A 296 21.73 -8.72 23.69
C GLY A 296 20.50 -7.82 23.64
N GLY A 297 19.62 -7.87 24.67
CA GLY A 297 18.44 -7.01 24.76
C GLY A 297 17.26 -7.39 23.87
N CYS A 298 17.39 -8.40 23.00
CA CYS A 298 16.35 -8.82 22.04
C CYS A 298 15.02 -9.19 22.71
N SER A 299 15.11 -9.90 23.84
CA SER A 299 13.97 -10.32 24.66
C SER A 299 13.18 -9.18 25.35
N SER A 300 13.61 -7.92 25.20
CA SER A 300 12.82 -6.77 25.67
C SER A 300 11.54 -6.56 24.86
N CYS A 301 11.56 -6.91 23.57
CA CYS A 301 10.40 -6.88 22.68
C CYS A 301 10.02 -8.31 22.25
N HIS A 302 11.01 -9.15 21.90
CA HIS A 302 10.77 -10.54 21.51
C HIS A 302 10.61 -11.48 22.71
N SER A 303 9.45 -11.42 23.34
CA SER A 303 9.11 -12.15 24.57
C SER A 303 7.93 -13.11 24.37
N GLY A 304 7.46 -13.78 25.44
CA GLY A 304 6.35 -14.72 25.34
C GLY A 304 6.67 -15.99 24.53
N SER A 305 5.66 -16.84 24.33
CA SER A 305 5.82 -18.14 23.68
C SER A 305 6.13 -18.04 22.18
N SER A 306 5.62 -16.99 21.53
CA SER A 306 5.80 -16.70 20.10
C SER A 306 6.98 -15.76 19.79
N PHE A 307 7.74 -15.34 20.81
CA PHE A 307 8.82 -14.34 20.68
C PHE A 307 8.33 -12.99 20.13
N THR A 308 7.18 -12.54 20.62
CA THR A 308 6.62 -11.21 20.40
C THR A 308 5.90 -10.74 21.66
N ASP A 309 6.01 -9.44 21.96
CA ASP A 309 5.18 -8.74 22.96
C ASP A 309 3.95 -8.08 22.33
N GLU A 310 3.80 -8.23 21.01
CA GLU A 310 2.78 -7.61 20.16
C GLU A 310 2.71 -6.07 20.28
N GLN A 311 3.77 -5.44 20.81
CA GLN A 311 3.88 -4.00 20.92
C GLN A 311 4.49 -3.39 19.65
N PHE A 312 4.46 -2.06 19.57
CA PHE A 312 4.86 -1.31 18.39
C PHE A 312 6.19 -0.59 18.65
N HIS A 313 7.16 -0.81 17.76
CA HIS A 313 8.49 -0.25 17.88
C HIS A 313 8.97 0.30 16.55
N ASN A 314 9.67 1.44 16.60
CA ASN A 314 10.41 1.95 15.47
C ASN A 314 11.85 1.46 15.60
N THR A 315 12.26 0.57 14.70
CA THR A 315 13.58 -0.03 14.70
C THR A 315 14.57 0.63 13.75
N ALA A 316 14.23 1.78 13.15
CA ALA A 316 15.03 2.50 12.14
C ALA A 316 15.12 1.81 10.76
N LEU A 317 14.01 1.26 10.26
CA LEU A 317 13.96 0.67 8.93
C LEU A 317 13.73 1.71 7.82
N PRO A 318 14.42 1.60 6.66
CA PRO A 318 14.19 2.48 5.53
C PRO A 318 12.78 2.30 4.95
N GLN A 319 12.27 3.40 4.39
CA GLN A 319 10.96 3.47 3.76
C GLN A 319 11.10 3.44 2.23
N PHE A 320 10.27 2.63 1.56
CA PHE A 320 10.19 2.56 0.10
C PHE A 320 8.85 1.96 -0.34
N GLY A 321 8.62 1.96 -1.65
CA GLY A 321 7.41 1.42 -2.26
C GLY A 321 6.26 2.45 -2.30
N PRO A 322 5.02 1.98 -2.43
CA PRO A 322 3.86 2.84 -2.57
C PRO A 322 3.44 3.52 -1.25
N GLY A 323 3.88 3.01 -0.09
CA GLY A 323 3.53 3.55 1.22
C GLY A 323 2.04 3.48 1.57
N LYS A 324 1.65 4.25 2.58
CA LYS A 324 0.28 4.33 3.11
C LYS A 324 -0.29 5.75 3.03
N ASN A 325 0.04 6.46 1.95
CA ASN A 325 -0.43 7.83 1.67
C ASN A 325 -0.02 8.88 2.68
N ASN A 326 1.08 8.61 3.38
CA ASN A 326 1.62 9.51 4.37
C ASN A 326 2.74 10.39 3.81
N GLY A 327 3.04 11.47 4.53
CA GLY A 327 4.15 12.38 4.21
C GLY A 327 3.91 13.24 2.97
N ALA A 328 4.88 14.09 2.66
CA ALA A 328 4.77 15.08 1.57
C ALA A 328 4.66 14.46 0.17
N THR A 329 5.13 13.22 0.00
CA THR A 329 5.12 12.50 -1.27
C THR A 329 4.02 11.45 -1.36
N VAL A 330 3.17 11.31 -0.32
CA VAL A 330 2.13 10.27 -0.19
C VAL A 330 2.60 8.83 -0.39
N THR A 331 3.89 8.60 -0.16
CA THR A 331 4.55 7.30 -0.31
C THR A 331 5.18 6.82 0.98
N ASP A 332 5.05 7.58 2.07
CA ASP A 332 5.55 7.17 3.38
C ASP A 332 4.57 6.19 4.05
N ASP A 333 5.08 5.35 4.96
CA ASP A 333 4.26 4.50 5.83
C ASP A 333 4.54 4.85 7.28
N TRP A 334 3.62 5.58 7.89
CA TRP A 334 3.73 5.99 9.28
C TRP A 334 3.45 4.86 10.28
N GLY A 335 3.10 3.66 9.80
CA GLY A 335 2.92 2.47 10.62
C GLY A 335 1.72 2.61 11.55
N ARG A 336 1.95 2.33 12.84
CA ARG A 336 0.94 2.36 13.90
C ARG A 336 0.22 3.70 14.03
N TYR A 337 0.88 4.82 13.70
CA TYR A 337 0.27 6.14 13.73
C TYR A 337 -1.05 6.19 12.94
N ASN A 338 -1.13 5.49 11.80
CA ASN A 338 -2.32 5.47 10.94
C ASN A 338 -3.56 4.88 11.64
N GLU A 339 -3.36 4.14 12.73
CA GLU A 339 -4.43 3.51 13.51
C GLU A 339 -4.63 4.19 14.87
N SER A 340 -3.59 4.82 15.43
CA SER A 340 -3.64 5.39 16.78
C SER A 340 -3.82 6.91 16.83
N ASP A 341 -3.52 7.62 15.74
CA ASP A 341 -3.41 9.08 15.67
C ASP A 341 -2.43 9.70 16.71
N ASP A 342 -1.58 8.89 17.35
CA ASP A 342 -0.60 9.36 18.35
C ASP A 342 0.76 9.63 17.67
N PRO A 343 1.26 10.88 17.62
CA PRO A 343 2.57 11.19 17.06
C PRO A 343 3.75 10.41 17.68
N ALA A 344 3.59 9.80 18.87
CA ALA A 344 4.57 8.89 19.44
C ALA A 344 4.72 7.57 18.65
N ASP A 345 3.73 7.22 17.85
CA ASP A 345 3.62 5.97 17.09
C ASP A 345 4.13 6.05 15.65
N PHE A 346 4.69 7.19 15.22
CA PHE A 346 5.31 7.31 13.91
C PHE A 346 6.39 6.23 13.68
N TYR A 347 6.28 5.56 12.53
CA TYR A 347 7.21 4.51 12.05
C TYR A 347 7.30 3.31 12.99
N ARG A 348 6.32 3.13 13.89
CA ARG A 348 6.28 1.96 14.74
C ARG A 348 5.50 0.84 14.07
N PHE A 349 6.06 -0.36 14.11
CA PHE A 349 5.43 -1.57 13.60
C PHE A 349 5.43 -2.63 14.69
N ARG A 350 4.45 -3.54 14.62
CA ARG A 350 4.29 -4.64 15.57
C ARG A 350 5.55 -5.50 15.60
N THR A 351 6.01 -5.88 16.79
CA THR A 351 7.04 -6.90 16.96
C THR A 351 6.56 -8.20 16.30
N ALA A 352 7.22 -8.64 15.22
CA ALA A 352 6.85 -9.90 14.57
C ALA A 352 7.28 -11.12 15.42
N PRO A 353 6.49 -12.21 15.42
CA PRO A 353 6.93 -13.49 15.97
C PRO A 353 8.23 -13.98 15.30
N LEU A 354 9.07 -14.72 16.04
CA LEU A 354 10.36 -15.21 15.52
C LEU A 354 10.43 -16.72 15.30
N ARG A 355 9.35 -17.45 15.55
CA ARG A 355 9.30 -18.88 15.22
C ARG A 355 9.36 -19.05 13.71
N ASN A 356 10.15 -20.01 13.25
CA ASN A 356 10.42 -20.22 11.81
C ASN A 356 11.03 -19.03 11.07
N ILE A 357 11.68 -18.08 11.75
CA ILE A 357 12.23 -16.88 11.12
C ILE A 357 13.19 -17.17 9.95
N GLU A 358 13.89 -18.32 9.93
CA GLU A 358 14.77 -18.68 8.81
C GLU A 358 14.02 -19.02 7.51
N LEU A 359 12.70 -19.21 7.58
CA LEU A 359 11.87 -19.62 6.44
C LEU A 359 11.08 -18.45 5.83
N THR A 360 11.23 -17.24 6.37
CA THR A 360 10.32 -16.11 6.11
C THR A 360 11.13 -14.87 5.71
N ALA A 361 12.09 -15.06 4.82
CA ALA A 361 12.78 -13.96 4.18
C ALA A 361 11.85 -13.36 3.11
N PRO A 362 11.98 -12.07 2.77
CA PRO A 362 12.86 -11.05 3.37
C PRO A 362 12.31 -10.42 4.66
N TYR A 363 13.15 -9.70 5.40
CA TYR A 363 12.90 -9.26 6.77
C TYR A 363 12.56 -7.78 6.92
N GLY A 364 11.65 -7.49 7.84
CA GLY A 364 11.10 -6.16 8.13
C GLY A 364 9.72 -5.97 7.51
N HIS A 365 8.98 -4.94 7.91
CA HIS A 365 7.59 -4.75 7.46
C HIS A 365 7.44 -4.55 5.95
N ALA A 366 8.52 -4.17 5.25
CA ALA A 366 8.58 -4.02 3.81
C ALA A 366 9.72 -4.88 3.21
N GLY A 367 10.15 -5.93 3.90
CA GLY A 367 11.22 -6.82 3.44
C GLY A 367 12.53 -6.08 3.15
N GLN A 368 12.91 -5.13 4.01
CA GLN A 368 14.08 -4.28 3.82
C GLN A 368 15.41 -5.04 3.72
N PHE A 369 15.52 -6.21 4.34
CA PHE A 369 16.73 -7.02 4.38
C PHE A 369 16.47 -8.41 3.79
N VAL A 370 17.22 -8.83 2.79
CA VAL A 370 17.04 -10.16 2.18
C VAL A 370 17.64 -11.27 3.06
N GLU A 371 18.76 -10.97 3.72
CA GLU A 371 19.48 -11.94 4.56
C GLU A 371 19.21 -11.70 6.04
N LEU A 372 18.92 -12.76 6.80
CA LEU A 372 18.61 -12.67 8.23
C LEU A 372 19.80 -12.13 9.03
N GLU A 373 21.02 -12.52 8.64
CA GLU A 373 22.24 -12.08 9.32
C GLU A 373 22.43 -10.55 9.20
N ASP A 374 22.10 -9.97 8.04
CA ASP A 374 22.16 -8.53 7.83
C ASP A 374 21.09 -7.80 8.65
N PHE A 375 19.90 -8.39 8.77
CA PHE A 375 18.86 -7.88 9.64
C PHE A 375 19.23 -7.98 11.13
N VAL A 376 19.93 -9.03 11.56
CA VAL A 376 20.47 -9.13 12.93
C VAL A 376 21.59 -8.09 13.16
N ARG A 377 22.45 -7.85 12.15
CA ARG A 377 23.50 -6.82 12.21
C ARG A 377 22.95 -5.41 12.26
N HIS A 378 21.78 -5.14 11.70
CA HIS A 378 21.10 -3.84 11.80
C HIS A 378 21.01 -3.37 13.27
N TYR A 379 20.71 -4.28 14.20
CA TYR A 379 20.59 -3.99 15.64
C TYR A 379 21.92 -3.71 16.36
N LEU A 380 23.07 -3.79 15.68
CA LEU A 380 24.36 -3.36 16.25
C LEU A 380 24.46 -1.84 16.33
N ASP A 381 23.94 -1.16 15.31
CA ASP A 381 23.90 0.30 15.16
C ASP A 381 22.81 0.68 14.13
N PRO A 382 21.53 0.77 14.56
CA PRO A 382 20.41 1.04 13.66
C PRO A 382 20.53 2.38 12.93
N GLU A 383 21.08 3.41 13.60
CA GLU A 383 21.32 4.72 13.00
C GLU A 383 22.31 4.65 11.84
N THR A 384 23.47 4.03 12.06
CA THR A 384 24.47 3.85 10.99
C THR A 384 23.94 2.94 9.89
N SER A 385 23.16 1.91 10.23
CA SER A 385 22.58 0.99 9.25
C SER A 385 21.56 1.71 8.33
N LEU A 386 20.64 2.49 8.90
CA LEU A 386 19.67 3.27 8.12
C LEU A 386 20.35 4.32 7.22
N ASN A 387 21.33 5.05 7.74
CA ASN A 387 22.04 6.09 7.00
C ASN A 387 22.90 5.53 5.85
N ASN A 388 23.31 4.27 5.92
CA ASN A 388 24.13 3.60 4.90
C ASN A 388 23.38 2.48 4.17
N TYR A 389 22.05 2.49 4.19
CA TYR A 389 21.24 1.46 3.56
C TYR A 389 21.58 1.32 2.06
N ASP A 390 21.87 0.08 1.63
CA ASP A 390 22.16 -0.24 0.24
C ASP A 390 20.87 -0.67 -0.48
N PRO A 391 20.29 0.16 -1.36
CA PRO A 391 19.06 -0.18 -2.06
C PRO A 391 19.28 -1.29 -3.10
N THR A 392 20.50 -1.69 -3.42
CA THR A 392 20.74 -2.76 -4.42
C THR A 392 20.35 -4.14 -3.91
N GLN A 393 20.07 -4.29 -2.60
CA GLN A 393 19.61 -5.54 -2.00
C GLN A 393 18.12 -5.83 -2.24
N ILE A 394 17.31 -4.82 -2.56
CA ILE A 394 15.87 -5.01 -2.83
C ILE A 394 15.58 -5.12 -4.33
N HIS A 395 14.38 -5.59 -4.67
CA HIS A 395 13.92 -5.77 -6.04
C HIS A 395 14.19 -4.52 -6.91
N PRO A 396 14.75 -4.66 -8.14
CA PRO A 396 15.13 -3.53 -9.00
C PRO A 396 14.04 -2.49 -9.25
N ALA A 397 12.76 -2.91 -9.33
CA ALA A 397 11.65 -1.99 -9.51
C ALA A 397 11.36 -1.09 -8.28
N LEU A 398 11.80 -1.50 -7.08
CA LEU A 398 11.60 -0.77 -5.83
C LEU A 398 12.76 0.18 -5.49
N GLN A 399 13.95 -0.05 -6.03
CA GLN A 399 15.14 0.76 -5.71
C GLN A 399 14.94 2.28 -5.94
N PRO A 400 14.26 2.74 -7.01
CA PRO A 400 14.01 4.17 -7.21
C PRO A 400 13.00 4.78 -6.22
N SER A 401 12.25 3.95 -5.49
CA SER A 401 11.21 4.39 -4.55
C SER A 401 11.71 4.59 -3.11
N VAL A 402 13.00 4.38 -2.85
CA VAL A 402 13.59 4.59 -1.51
C VAL A 402 13.52 6.06 -1.13
N LEU A 403 12.90 6.33 0.02
CA LEU A 403 12.59 7.67 0.47
C LEU A 403 13.71 8.28 1.35
N PRO A 404 13.93 9.61 1.28
CA PRO A 404 14.88 10.30 2.14
C PRO A 404 14.28 10.61 3.53
N THR A 405 13.76 9.59 4.23
CA THR A 405 13.04 9.73 5.51
C THR A 405 13.91 9.51 6.76
N GLN A 406 15.23 9.37 6.61
CA GLN A 406 16.13 8.95 7.69
C GLN A 406 16.01 9.82 8.94
N GLU A 407 15.98 11.15 8.77
CA GLU A 407 15.86 12.07 9.91
C GLU A 407 14.52 11.92 10.63
N ALA A 408 13.42 11.73 9.88
CA ALA A 408 12.09 11.57 10.44
C ALA A 408 11.99 10.25 11.22
N VAL A 409 12.48 9.15 10.64
CA VAL A 409 12.53 7.84 11.29
C VAL A 409 13.37 7.89 12.57
N LEU A 410 14.58 8.46 12.53
CA LEU A 410 15.47 8.50 13.70
C LEU A 410 14.95 9.38 14.84
N ARG A 411 14.15 10.41 14.54
CA ARG A 411 13.52 11.25 15.57
C ARG A 411 12.55 10.47 16.45
N HIS A 412 11.99 9.39 15.93
CA HIS A 412 11.01 8.54 16.61
C HIS A 412 11.57 7.16 16.96
N LEU A 413 12.91 6.99 16.95
CA LEU A 413 13.58 5.72 17.26
C LEU A 413 13.15 5.21 18.64
N ASP A 414 12.94 3.90 18.76
CA ASP A 414 12.63 3.31 20.06
C ASP A 414 13.78 3.55 21.07
N PRO A 415 13.50 4.05 22.29
CA PRO A 415 14.54 4.35 23.27
C PRO A 415 15.44 3.16 23.64
N VAL A 416 14.96 1.92 23.50
CA VAL A 416 15.76 0.71 23.73
C VAL A 416 16.92 0.60 22.72
N LEU A 417 16.77 1.18 21.53
CA LEU A 417 17.72 1.09 20.42
C LEU A 417 18.64 2.31 20.29
N GLU A 418 18.45 3.37 21.08
CA GLU A 418 19.36 4.53 21.10
C GLU A 418 20.77 4.15 21.60
N ASN A 419 20.89 3.10 22.42
CA ASN A 419 22.16 2.67 23.02
C ASN A 419 22.29 1.14 22.99
N PRO A 420 22.49 0.52 21.81
CA PRO A 420 22.43 -0.92 21.66
C PRO A 420 23.54 -1.65 22.43
N THR A 421 23.14 -2.66 23.22
CA THR A 421 24.07 -3.49 23.99
C THR A 421 24.61 -4.68 23.21
N PHE A 422 23.96 -5.04 22.10
CA PHE A 422 24.38 -6.12 21.20
C PHE A 422 25.75 -5.81 20.56
N LYS A 423 26.51 -6.87 20.23
CA LYS A 423 27.91 -6.77 19.79
C LYS A 423 28.20 -7.81 18.71
N GLU A 424 29.03 -7.43 17.74
CA GLU A 424 29.40 -8.26 16.57
C GLU A 424 29.82 -9.68 16.95
N GLN A 425 30.56 -9.86 18.04
CA GLN A 425 31.08 -11.18 18.45
C GLN A 425 29.99 -12.19 18.83
N ARG A 426 28.73 -11.78 18.89
CA ARG A 426 27.58 -12.60 19.27
C ARG A 426 26.67 -12.93 18.09
N VAL A 427 26.89 -12.33 16.92
CA VAL A 427 26.02 -12.49 15.74
C VAL A 427 25.88 -13.96 15.39
N ASP A 428 26.98 -14.68 15.15
CA ASP A 428 26.96 -16.11 14.79
C ASP A 428 26.22 -16.97 15.83
N GLU A 429 26.36 -16.66 17.12
CA GLU A 429 25.70 -17.42 18.18
C GLU A 429 24.19 -17.13 18.22
N VAL A 430 23.79 -15.87 18.05
CA VAL A 430 22.37 -15.49 17.93
C VAL A 430 21.75 -16.08 16.67
N MET A 431 22.46 -16.09 15.54
CA MET A 431 22.02 -16.77 14.32
C MET A 431 21.78 -18.27 14.58
N ALA A 432 22.71 -18.94 15.27
CA ALA A 432 22.53 -20.34 15.66
C ALA A 432 21.33 -20.55 16.61
N PHE A 433 20.96 -19.55 17.41
CA PHE A 433 19.74 -19.59 18.22
C PHE A 433 18.48 -19.41 17.38
N LEU A 434 18.45 -18.42 16.48
CA LEU A 434 17.31 -18.20 15.58
C LEU A 434 17.05 -19.44 14.72
N ALA A 435 18.10 -20.12 14.26
CA ALA A 435 17.97 -21.40 13.56
C ALA A 435 17.32 -22.51 14.39
N ALA A 436 17.55 -22.50 15.70
CA ALA A 436 16.93 -23.46 16.62
C ALA A 436 15.45 -23.15 16.91
N LEU A 437 14.91 -22.02 16.41
CA LEU A 437 13.48 -21.70 16.44
C LEU A 437 12.71 -22.27 15.24
N THR A 438 13.42 -22.86 14.26
CA THR A 438 12.81 -23.50 13.10
C THR A 438 12.26 -24.88 13.47
N ASP A 439 10.97 -25.07 13.24
CA ASP A 439 10.29 -26.35 13.42
C ASP A 439 10.56 -27.25 12.19
N PRO A 440 11.12 -28.45 12.36
CA PRO A 440 11.35 -29.38 11.26
C PRO A 440 10.10 -29.73 10.46
N ASP A 441 8.92 -29.73 11.09
CA ASP A 441 7.64 -30.02 10.43
C ASP A 441 7.19 -28.86 9.52
N SER A 442 7.76 -27.66 9.68
CA SER A 442 7.48 -26.48 8.85
C SER A 442 8.35 -26.39 7.59
N LEU A 443 9.33 -27.28 7.40
CA LEU A 443 10.23 -27.26 6.24
C LEU A 443 9.57 -27.74 4.94
N ASP A 444 8.49 -28.52 5.04
CA ASP A 444 7.74 -29.02 3.89
C ASP A 444 6.24 -28.97 4.20
N LEU A 445 5.60 -27.90 3.76
CA LEU A 445 4.16 -27.69 3.91
C LEU A 445 3.37 -28.14 2.67
N SER A 446 3.97 -28.92 1.77
CA SER A 446 3.33 -29.28 0.49
C SER A 446 2.03 -30.09 0.65
N ASP A 447 1.89 -30.85 1.74
CA ASP A 447 0.67 -31.59 2.07
C ASP A 447 -0.53 -30.69 2.42
N SER A 448 -0.30 -29.40 2.68
CA SER A 448 -1.38 -28.43 2.90
C SER A 448 -2.10 -28.03 1.61
N ILE A 449 -1.49 -28.23 0.45
CA ILE A 449 -1.99 -27.76 -0.84
C ILE A 449 -3.04 -28.76 -1.38
N PRO A 450 -4.31 -28.33 -1.57
CA PRO A 450 -5.34 -29.21 -2.13
C PRO A 450 -5.11 -29.51 -3.61
N GLU A 451 -5.54 -30.68 -4.08
CA GLU A 451 -5.44 -31.03 -5.51
C GLU A 451 -6.36 -30.15 -6.40
N SER A 452 -7.49 -29.71 -5.85
CA SER A 452 -8.48 -28.85 -6.51
C SER A 452 -9.32 -28.11 -5.48
N VAL A 453 -9.97 -27.04 -5.90
CA VAL A 453 -10.93 -26.27 -5.09
C VAL A 453 -12.34 -26.35 -5.68
N PRO A 454 -13.40 -26.14 -4.87
CA PRO A 454 -14.80 -26.25 -5.32
C PRO A 454 -15.20 -25.36 -6.50
N SER A 455 -14.59 -24.18 -6.67
CA SER A 455 -14.85 -23.32 -7.86
C SER A 455 -14.35 -23.94 -9.17
N GLY A 456 -13.41 -24.90 -9.09
CA GLY A 456 -12.68 -25.45 -10.22
C GLY A 456 -11.57 -24.54 -10.75
N LEU A 457 -11.30 -23.40 -10.10
CA LEU A 457 -10.18 -22.52 -10.43
C LEU A 457 -8.83 -23.19 -10.12
N PRO A 458 -7.73 -22.80 -10.81
CA PRO A 458 -6.42 -23.37 -10.55
C PRO A 458 -5.91 -23.03 -9.14
N VAL A 459 -5.44 -24.05 -8.43
CA VAL A 459 -4.77 -23.91 -7.12
C VAL A 459 -3.36 -23.34 -7.25
N HIS A 460 -2.65 -23.67 -8.35
CA HIS A 460 -1.29 -23.21 -8.57
C HIS A 460 -1.23 -21.98 -9.49
N ASP A 461 -0.40 -20.99 -9.12
CA ASP A 461 -0.28 -19.70 -9.82
C ASP A 461 0.57 -19.72 -11.11
N ASN A 462 0.78 -20.90 -11.70
CA ASN A 462 1.54 -21.06 -12.94
C ASN A 462 0.74 -20.74 -14.21
N ASP A 463 -0.58 -20.70 -14.12
CA ASP A 463 -1.46 -20.41 -15.24
C ASP A 463 -1.90 -18.94 -15.21
N GLN A 464 -1.65 -18.21 -16.30
CA GLN A 464 -2.15 -16.84 -16.43
C GLN A 464 -3.67 -16.85 -16.53
N VAL A 465 -4.34 -16.42 -15.47
CA VAL A 465 -5.71 -15.93 -15.55
C VAL A 465 -5.61 -14.46 -15.93
N ILE A 466 -5.62 -14.17 -17.23
CA ILE A 466 -5.75 -12.78 -17.69
C ILE A 466 -7.17 -12.35 -17.33
N PRO A 467 -7.38 -11.28 -16.54
CA PRO A 467 -8.73 -10.82 -16.20
C PRO A 467 -9.52 -10.58 -17.49
N GLU A 468 -10.62 -11.33 -17.67
CA GLU A 468 -11.38 -11.34 -18.94
C GLU A 468 -12.05 -9.99 -19.25
N ASN A 469 -12.26 -9.13 -18.23
CA ASN A 469 -12.93 -7.83 -18.38
C ASN A 469 -12.18 -6.72 -17.63
N ARG A 470 -11.27 -5.99 -18.30
CA ARG A 470 -10.70 -4.73 -17.80
C ARG A 470 -11.43 -3.51 -18.37
N ALA A 471 -12.77 -3.59 -18.43
CA ALA A 471 -13.62 -2.56 -19.01
C ALA A 471 -14.76 -2.21 -18.06
N GLY A 472 -15.04 -0.92 -17.91
CA GLY A 472 -15.97 -0.41 -16.93
C GLY A 472 -16.63 0.90 -17.33
N THR A 473 -17.58 1.34 -16.51
CA THR A 473 -18.21 2.65 -16.63
C THR A 473 -18.34 3.25 -15.24
N LEU A 474 -17.88 4.48 -15.11
CA LEU A 474 -17.99 5.28 -13.91
C LEU A 474 -18.89 6.49 -14.18
N THR A 475 -19.88 6.75 -13.34
CA THR A 475 -20.75 7.93 -13.48
C THR A 475 -20.39 9.00 -12.47
N MET A 476 -20.22 10.25 -12.93
CA MET A 476 -20.00 11.43 -12.10
C MET A 476 -21.14 12.43 -12.31
N GLU A 477 -21.76 12.85 -11.21
CA GLU A 477 -22.71 13.95 -11.19
C GLU A 477 -21.95 15.29 -11.12
N LEU A 478 -22.38 16.25 -11.93
CA LEU A 478 -21.86 17.60 -11.99
C LEU A 478 -22.81 18.56 -11.28
N GLY A 479 -22.24 19.41 -10.44
CA GLY A 479 -22.93 20.46 -9.72
C GLY A 479 -22.16 21.76 -9.74
N LEU A 480 -22.51 22.66 -8.83
CA LEU A 480 -21.80 23.93 -8.61
C LEU A 480 -21.02 23.88 -7.29
N PRO A 481 -20.02 23.00 -7.11
CA PRO A 481 -19.21 23.00 -5.91
C PRO A 481 -18.30 24.25 -5.87
N GLY A 482 -17.60 24.40 -4.75
CA GLY A 482 -16.72 25.54 -4.49
C GLY A 482 -15.59 25.73 -5.51
N SER A 483 -15.03 26.93 -5.56
CA SER A 483 -13.90 27.28 -6.43
C SER A 483 -12.65 27.67 -5.62
N LEU A 484 -11.52 27.83 -6.27
CA LEU A 484 -10.27 28.34 -5.69
C LEU A 484 -10.21 29.87 -5.71
N PHE A 485 -9.21 30.43 -5.01
CA PHE A 485 -9.01 31.88 -4.91
C PHE A 485 -8.79 32.53 -6.29
N ARG A 486 -9.37 33.73 -6.49
CA ARG A 486 -9.30 34.55 -7.71
C ARG A 486 -9.99 33.99 -8.97
N GLU A 487 -10.59 32.82 -8.91
CA GLU A 487 -11.42 32.30 -9.99
C GLU A 487 -12.74 33.07 -10.09
N TYR A 488 -13.24 33.22 -11.32
CA TYR A 488 -14.53 33.83 -11.60
C TYR A 488 -15.57 32.74 -11.77
N GLN A 489 -16.43 32.57 -10.78
CA GLN A 489 -17.46 31.55 -10.81
C GLN A 489 -18.67 32.06 -11.61
N VAL A 490 -18.98 31.35 -12.68
CA VAL A 490 -20.14 31.55 -13.52
C VAL A 490 -21.30 30.75 -12.93
N GLN A 491 -22.28 31.46 -12.37
CA GLN A 491 -23.44 30.87 -11.72
C GLN A 491 -24.70 31.56 -12.21
N THR A 492 -25.16 31.18 -13.40
CA THR A 492 -26.40 31.72 -13.97
C THR A 492 -27.63 31.02 -13.37
N PRO A 493 -28.81 31.66 -13.36
CA PRO A 493 -30.05 31.01 -12.92
C PRO A 493 -30.36 29.70 -13.65
N GLU A 494 -29.98 29.59 -14.93
CA GLU A 494 -30.14 28.39 -15.74
C GLU A 494 -29.24 27.26 -15.22
N MET A 495 -27.98 27.56 -14.86
CA MET A 495 -27.07 26.57 -14.26
C MET A 495 -27.55 26.12 -12.89
N CYS A 496 -28.13 27.03 -12.09
CA CYS A 496 -28.72 26.71 -10.78
C CYS A 496 -29.88 25.71 -10.86
N ALA A 497 -30.64 25.75 -11.96
CA ALA A 497 -31.77 24.86 -12.19
C ALA A 497 -31.39 23.60 -12.99
N GLY A 498 -30.18 23.59 -13.56
CA GLY A 498 -29.61 22.48 -14.32
C GLY A 498 -28.62 21.65 -13.49
N GLY A 499 -27.80 20.90 -14.20
CA GLY A 499 -26.84 19.95 -13.67
C GLY A 499 -26.32 19.09 -14.81
N GLY A 500 -25.52 18.07 -14.52
CA GLY A 500 -25.10 17.14 -15.55
C GLY A 500 -24.66 15.81 -14.98
N SER A 501 -24.65 14.79 -15.81
CA SER A 501 -24.07 13.49 -15.49
C SER A 501 -23.16 13.09 -16.63
N LEU A 502 -21.94 12.70 -16.30
CA LEU A 502 -20.95 12.21 -17.25
C LEU A 502 -20.56 10.77 -16.89
N ASP A 503 -20.64 9.90 -17.88
CA ASP A 503 -20.15 8.55 -17.86
C ASP A 503 -18.72 8.51 -18.41
N PHE A 504 -17.82 7.96 -17.62
CA PHE A 504 -16.43 7.69 -17.92
C PHE A 504 -16.33 6.20 -18.26
N ILE A 505 -16.36 5.89 -19.54
CA ILE A 505 -16.40 4.53 -20.08
C ILE A 505 -14.97 4.17 -20.50
N PHE A 506 -14.46 3.04 -20.05
CA PHE A 506 -13.08 2.66 -20.31
C PHE A 506 -12.92 1.18 -20.63
N ASP A 507 -11.89 0.86 -21.40
CA ASP A 507 -11.43 -0.49 -21.69
C ASP A 507 -9.90 -0.48 -21.82
N ARG A 508 -9.22 -1.07 -20.83
CA ARG A 508 -7.75 -1.14 -20.79
C ARG A 508 -7.20 -1.97 -21.94
N ASN A 509 -7.88 -3.05 -22.30
CA ASN A 509 -7.42 -3.96 -23.36
C ASN A 509 -7.55 -3.31 -24.74
N ALA A 510 -8.58 -2.49 -24.93
CA ALA A 510 -8.77 -1.71 -26.15
C ALA A 510 -7.97 -0.40 -26.17
N ASN A 511 -7.34 -0.02 -25.05
CA ASN A 511 -6.70 1.28 -24.83
C ASN A 511 -7.67 2.46 -25.12
N THR A 512 -8.93 2.35 -24.69
CA THR A 512 -9.95 3.38 -24.93
C THR A 512 -10.48 3.97 -23.63
N PHE A 513 -10.57 5.30 -23.58
CA PHE A 513 -11.24 6.06 -22.53
C PHE A 513 -12.20 7.07 -23.17
N ILE A 514 -13.47 7.04 -22.77
CA ILE A 514 -14.55 7.84 -23.33
C ILE A 514 -15.23 8.61 -22.20
N ILE A 515 -15.50 9.89 -22.43
CA ILE A 515 -16.37 10.72 -21.59
C ILE A 515 -17.64 10.98 -22.39
N ASP A 516 -18.77 10.46 -21.93
CA ASP A 516 -20.08 10.61 -22.56
C ASP A 516 -21.08 11.20 -21.57
N GLY A 517 -22.06 11.98 -22.02
CA GLY A 517 -23.12 12.42 -21.13
C GLY A 517 -23.75 13.74 -21.53
N THR A 518 -24.52 14.31 -20.60
CA THR A 518 -25.34 15.50 -20.85
C THR A 518 -25.24 16.50 -19.72
N ILE A 519 -25.18 17.79 -20.09
CA ILE A 519 -25.14 18.93 -19.17
C ILE A 519 -26.28 19.87 -19.53
N GLU A 520 -27.15 20.16 -18.56
CA GLU A 520 -28.31 21.03 -18.69
C GLU A 520 -28.08 22.40 -18.03
N GLY A 521 -28.70 23.44 -18.57
CA GLY A 521 -28.63 24.80 -18.03
C GLY A 521 -27.33 25.53 -18.37
N LEU A 522 -26.54 25.02 -19.32
CA LEU A 522 -25.24 25.58 -19.68
C LEU A 522 -25.41 26.78 -20.64
N PRO A 523 -24.96 28.00 -20.28
CA PRO A 523 -25.17 29.19 -21.12
C PRO A 523 -24.51 29.10 -22.50
N TYR A 524 -25.26 29.47 -23.55
CA TYR A 524 -24.77 29.52 -24.93
C TYR A 524 -24.07 30.84 -25.23
N ARG A 525 -22.74 30.78 -25.32
CA ARG A 525 -21.85 31.88 -25.75
C ARG A 525 -22.08 33.27 -25.10
N PRO A 526 -22.24 33.33 -23.76
CA PRO A 526 -22.38 34.60 -23.05
C PRO A 526 -21.10 35.45 -23.11
N THR A 527 -21.21 36.73 -22.73
CA THR A 527 -20.04 37.54 -22.43
C THR A 527 -19.85 37.60 -20.92
N TYR A 528 -18.67 37.20 -20.45
CA TYR A 528 -18.26 37.39 -19.06
C TYR A 528 -17.05 38.30 -19.00
N CYS A 529 -17.05 39.18 -18.01
CA CYS A 529 -15.97 40.13 -17.77
C CYS A 529 -15.59 40.04 -16.30
N TYR A 530 -14.29 40.02 -16.04
CA TYR A 530 -13.77 40.15 -14.69
C TYR A 530 -14.02 41.57 -14.18
N ASP A 531 -14.40 41.70 -12.91
CA ASP A 531 -14.51 43.01 -12.27
C ASP A 531 -13.11 43.63 -12.04
N TYR A 532 -12.11 42.77 -11.84
CA TYR A 532 -10.69 43.12 -11.87
C TYR A 532 -9.88 41.98 -12.49
N ASN A 533 -8.86 42.29 -13.29
CA ASN A 533 -7.97 41.28 -13.87
C ASN A 533 -7.14 40.62 -12.76
N PRO A 534 -7.32 39.31 -12.47
CA PRO A 534 -6.63 38.64 -11.37
C PRO A 534 -5.16 38.29 -11.71
N GLY A 535 -4.69 38.69 -12.89
CA GLY A 535 -3.41 38.30 -13.45
C GLY A 535 -2.22 38.71 -12.61
N THR A 536 -1.12 38.03 -12.89
CA THR A 536 0.17 38.10 -12.22
C THR A 536 1.26 38.24 -13.30
N PRO A 537 2.51 38.58 -12.93
CA PRO A 537 3.61 38.61 -13.90
C PRO A 537 3.85 37.28 -14.62
N TYR A 538 3.40 36.16 -14.05
CA TYR A 538 3.56 34.81 -14.58
C TYR A 538 2.29 34.26 -15.22
N ASN A 539 1.13 34.87 -14.98
CA ASN A 539 -0.13 34.42 -15.55
C ASN A 539 -1.06 35.59 -15.85
N SER A 540 -1.38 35.83 -17.12
CA SER A 540 -2.29 36.89 -17.54
C SER A 540 -3.66 36.33 -17.90
N PHE A 541 -4.73 37.08 -17.63
CA PHE A 541 -6.10 36.73 -18.01
C PHE A 541 -6.71 37.78 -18.94
N PRO A 542 -7.68 37.41 -19.80
CA PRO A 542 -8.40 38.36 -20.63
C PRO A 542 -9.41 39.13 -19.76
N ASP A 543 -9.53 40.43 -19.97
CA ASP A 543 -10.48 41.26 -19.20
C ASP A 543 -11.95 40.82 -19.41
N CYS A 544 -12.27 40.37 -20.63
CA CYS A 544 -13.57 39.79 -20.97
C CYS A 544 -13.39 38.64 -21.96
N VAL A 545 -14.26 37.64 -21.84
CA VAL A 545 -14.46 36.59 -22.84
C VAL A 545 -15.82 36.79 -23.49
N SER A 546 -15.82 36.93 -24.81
CA SER A 546 -17.03 36.99 -25.64
C SER A 546 -16.91 35.94 -26.74
N ASP A 547 -18.03 35.34 -27.13
CA ASP A 547 -18.04 34.23 -28.11
C ASP A 547 -17.16 33.03 -27.68
N GLY A 548 -17.02 32.84 -26.38
CA GLY A 548 -16.28 31.72 -25.80
C GLY A 548 -17.05 30.41 -25.84
N ARG A 549 -16.33 29.32 -25.57
CA ARG A 549 -16.86 27.95 -25.49
C ARG A 549 -16.48 27.29 -24.17
N TRP A 550 -17.17 26.22 -23.83
CA TRP A 550 -16.88 25.46 -22.62
C TRP A 550 -15.78 24.43 -22.88
N GLN A 551 -14.99 24.16 -21.86
CA GLN A 551 -13.96 23.13 -21.85
C GLN A 551 -14.02 22.38 -20.51
N LEU A 552 -13.89 21.05 -20.53
CA LEU A 552 -13.69 20.24 -19.33
C LEU A 552 -12.20 20.16 -19.02
N TRP A 553 -11.87 20.22 -17.73
CA TRP A 553 -10.54 20.00 -17.19
C TRP A 553 -10.58 18.80 -16.29
N LEU A 554 -9.88 17.75 -16.72
CA LEU A 554 -9.67 16.54 -15.93
C LEU A 554 -8.47 16.74 -15.01
N VAL A 555 -8.66 16.51 -13.71
CA VAL A 555 -7.62 16.70 -12.68
C VAL A 555 -7.43 15.39 -11.92
N PRO A 556 -6.44 14.54 -12.29
CA PRO A 556 -6.23 13.23 -11.69
C PRO A 556 -5.78 13.32 -10.23
N ARG A 557 -4.95 14.31 -9.90
CA ARG A 557 -4.37 14.52 -8.56
C ARG A 557 -4.56 15.96 -8.10
N VAL A 558 -5.45 16.17 -7.14
CA VAL A 558 -5.59 17.49 -6.52
C VAL A 558 -4.50 17.67 -5.44
N PHE A 559 -3.53 18.55 -5.74
CA PHE A 559 -2.38 18.98 -4.92
C PHE A 559 -1.39 17.88 -4.46
N ASN A 560 -1.39 16.73 -5.13
CA ASN A 560 -0.59 15.57 -4.75
C ASN A 560 0.57 15.24 -5.72
N ARG A 561 0.93 16.17 -6.61
CA ARG A 561 2.10 16.05 -7.48
C ARG A 561 3.14 17.07 -7.06
N ILE A 562 4.35 16.62 -6.77
CA ILE A 562 5.46 17.51 -6.43
C ILE A 562 6.11 17.99 -7.72
N TRP A 563 6.20 19.31 -7.86
CA TRP A 563 6.79 19.99 -9.00
C TRP A 563 8.01 20.79 -8.56
N THR A 564 9.00 20.91 -9.44
CA THR A 564 10.18 21.74 -9.16
C THR A 564 10.00 23.15 -9.71
N PHE A 565 10.09 24.13 -8.82
CA PHE A 565 10.12 25.55 -9.15
C PHE A 565 11.49 26.13 -8.85
N TYR A 566 11.97 27.05 -9.69
CA TYR A 566 13.26 27.69 -9.51
C TYR A 566 13.07 29.12 -9.01
N TYR A 567 13.83 29.50 -7.99
CA TYR A 567 13.86 30.86 -7.44
C TYR A 567 15.26 31.45 -7.51
N ASP A 568 15.37 32.76 -7.69
CA ASP A 568 16.65 33.46 -7.57
C ASP A 568 16.98 33.71 -6.09
N GLY A 569 18.03 33.08 -5.57
CA GLY A 569 18.48 33.26 -4.19
C GLY A 569 18.96 34.67 -3.84
N ALA A 570 19.21 35.54 -4.81
CA ALA A 570 19.56 36.94 -4.56
C ALA A 570 18.33 37.84 -4.36
N THR A 571 17.25 37.61 -5.09
CA THR A 571 16.05 38.48 -5.11
C THR A 571 14.82 37.84 -4.48
N GLY A 572 14.84 36.53 -4.29
CA GLY A 572 13.70 35.72 -3.88
C GLY A 572 12.67 35.51 -4.98
N GLU A 573 12.85 36.05 -6.19
CA GLU A 573 11.85 35.99 -7.26
C GLU A 573 11.75 34.60 -7.89
N LEU A 574 10.53 34.19 -8.22
CA LEU A 574 10.27 32.99 -9.01
C LEU A 574 10.87 33.17 -10.42
N LEU A 575 11.65 32.20 -10.85
CA LEU A 575 12.19 32.13 -12.20
C LEU A 575 11.25 31.34 -13.12
N GLY A 576 10.60 30.32 -12.58
CA GLY A 576 9.57 29.54 -13.27
C GLY A 576 9.61 28.07 -12.88
N HIS A 577 8.80 27.28 -13.58
CA HIS A 577 8.70 25.83 -13.43
C HIS A 577 9.76 25.10 -14.25
N GLU A 578 10.17 23.89 -13.83
CA GLU A 578 11.20 23.06 -14.49
C GLU A 578 10.98 22.80 -15.98
N HIS A 579 9.74 22.89 -16.47
CA HIS A 579 9.40 22.74 -17.88
C HIS A 579 9.23 24.04 -18.66
N ASP A 580 9.26 25.20 -18.01
CA ASP A 580 9.19 26.51 -18.67
C ASP A 580 10.53 27.25 -18.69
N VAL A 581 11.47 26.88 -17.80
CA VAL A 581 12.78 27.53 -17.69
C VAL A 581 13.88 26.79 -18.45
N ASP A 582 14.85 27.54 -18.96
CA ASP A 582 16.08 26.98 -19.53
C ASP A 582 17.07 26.65 -18.40
N LEU A 583 17.09 25.40 -17.97
CA LEU A 583 17.91 24.91 -16.85
C LEU A 583 19.42 25.13 -17.06
N ASP A 584 19.88 25.16 -18.31
CA ASP A 584 21.29 25.39 -18.64
C ASP A 584 21.69 26.88 -18.51
N ASN A 585 20.72 27.77 -18.36
CA ASN A 585 20.91 29.22 -18.38
C ASN A 585 20.23 29.94 -17.19
N LEU A 586 20.15 29.25 -16.04
CA LEU A 586 19.67 29.87 -14.80
C LEU A 586 20.74 30.81 -14.18
N PRO A 587 20.32 31.87 -13.44
CA PRO A 587 21.22 32.68 -12.65
C PRO A 587 22.09 31.82 -11.71
N PRO A 588 23.35 32.20 -11.42
CA PRO A 588 24.22 31.43 -10.50
C PRO A 588 23.67 31.31 -9.06
N THR A 589 22.73 32.18 -8.70
CA THR A 589 22.04 32.22 -7.41
C THR A 589 20.75 31.42 -7.40
N ALA A 590 20.34 30.84 -8.53
CA ALA A 590 19.11 30.07 -8.63
C ALA A 590 19.19 28.79 -7.79
N PHE A 591 18.07 28.43 -7.16
CA PHE A 591 17.93 27.17 -6.45
C PHE A 591 16.54 26.56 -6.69
N PRO A 592 16.42 25.23 -6.71
CA PRO A 592 15.15 24.54 -6.85
C PRO A 592 14.40 24.51 -5.51
N LEU A 593 13.08 24.60 -5.58
CA LEU A 593 12.14 24.39 -4.49
C LEU A 593 11.03 23.44 -4.98
N GLN A 594 10.87 22.33 -4.28
CA GLN A 594 9.83 21.34 -4.55
C GLN A 594 8.55 21.75 -3.84
N LEU A 595 7.46 21.91 -4.60
CA LEU A 595 6.16 22.35 -4.08
C LEU A 595 5.04 21.46 -4.61
N PRO A 596 3.99 21.23 -3.82
CA PRO A 596 2.80 20.51 -4.28
C PRO A 596 2.06 21.33 -5.35
N GLY A 597 1.53 20.62 -6.33
CA GLY A 597 0.63 21.13 -7.34
C GLY A 597 -0.17 20.02 -7.99
N VAL A 598 -0.80 20.34 -9.10
CA VAL A 598 -1.74 19.47 -9.82
C VAL A 598 -1.32 19.39 -11.29
N GLN A 599 -1.77 18.35 -11.98
CA GLN A 599 -1.78 18.28 -13.43
C GLN A 599 -3.23 18.44 -13.89
N GLN A 600 -3.48 19.19 -14.96
CA GLN A 600 -4.82 19.36 -15.52
C GLN A 600 -4.79 19.09 -17.01
N ILE A 601 -5.76 18.31 -17.49
CA ILE A 601 -5.88 17.94 -18.90
C ILE A 601 -7.15 18.53 -19.48
N GLY A 602 -7.00 19.34 -20.52
CA GLY A 602 -8.11 20.03 -21.16
C GLY A 602 -8.76 19.21 -22.28
N SER A 603 -10.07 18.99 -22.19
CA SER A 603 -10.87 18.36 -23.23
C SER A 603 -10.93 19.20 -24.51
N PRO A 604 -11.50 18.66 -25.62
CA PRO A 604 -11.99 19.49 -26.71
C PRO A 604 -13.05 20.51 -26.24
N TYR A 605 -13.19 21.61 -27.00
CA TYR A 605 -14.24 22.60 -26.73
C TYR A 605 -15.63 22.06 -27.07
N PHE A 606 -16.62 22.45 -26.27
CA PHE A 606 -18.02 22.15 -26.51
C PHE A 606 -18.91 23.37 -26.23
N GLU A 607 -20.16 23.27 -26.66
CA GLU A 607 -21.19 24.28 -26.41
C GLU A 607 -22.54 23.60 -26.23
N SER A 608 -23.44 24.27 -25.52
CA SER A 608 -24.84 23.86 -25.45
C SER A 608 -25.60 24.19 -26.73
N ASP A 609 -26.77 23.60 -26.89
CA ASP A 609 -27.75 24.07 -27.87
C ASP A 609 -28.29 25.45 -27.46
N PRO A 610 -28.40 26.42 -28.38
CA PRO A 610 -28.80 27.79 -28.06
C PRO A 610 -30.25 27.92 -27.57
N ASP A 611 -31.12 26.97 -27.89
CA ASP A 611 -32.54 27.00 -27.53
C ASP A 611 -32.82 26.21 -26.26
N THR A 612 -32.15 25.05 -26.08
CA THR A 612 -32.40 24.18 -24.92
C THR A 612 -31.40 24.36 -23.78
N LEU A 613 -30.25 24.98 -24.03
CA LEU A 613 -29.13 25.08 -23.09
C LEU A 613 -28.60 23.72 -22.63
N VAL A 614 -28.78 22.69 -23.47
CA VAL A 614 -28.27 21.33 -23.23
C VAL A 614 -27.02 21.10 -24.07
N ALA A 615 -25.93 20.68 -23.43
CA ALA A 615 -24.72 20.21 -24.10
C ALA A 615 -24.64 18.69 -24.03
N ASN A 616 -24.43 18.05 -25.18
CA ASN A 616 -24.12 16.61 -25.26
C ASN A 616 -22.61 16.46 -25.40
N ILE A 617 -22.01 15.64 -24.53
CA ILE A 617 -20.57 15.42 -24.46
C ILE A 617 -20.26 14.04 -25.01
N HIS A 618 -19.24 13.99 -25.86
CA HIS A 618 -18.63 12.74 -26.32
C HIS A 618 -17.18 13.03 -26.68
N PHE A 619 -16.25 12.61 -25.82
CA PHE A 619 -14.82 12.75 -26.00
C PHE A 619 -14.16 11.38 -25.92
N GLU A 620 -13.24 11.10 -26.84
CA GLU A 620 -12.46 9.87 -26.86
C GLU A 620 -10.99 10.22 -26.62
N PHE A 621 -10.33 9.44 -25.78
CA PHE A 621 -8.92 9.53 -25.43
C PHE A 621 -8.28 8.14 -25.46
N ASP A 622 -6.96 8.11 -25.61
CA ASP A 622 -6.18 6.89 -25.37
C ASP A 622 -6.11 6.63 -23.86
N TYR A 623 -6.43 5.41 -23.44
CA TYR A 623 -6.49 5.04 -22.02
C TYR A 623 -5.15 5.21 -21.30
N ASP A 624 -4.06 4.76 -21.90
CA ASP A 624 -2.72 4.73 -21.31
C ASP A 624 -2.02 6.10 -21.33
N ALA A 625 -2.52 7.05 -22.13
CA ALA A 625 -1.89 8.35 -22.33
C ALA A 625 -2.91 9.41 -22.74
N ILE A 626 -3.58 9.99 -21.76
CA ILE A 626 -4.59 11.03 -21.98
C ILE A 626 -3.86 12.35 -22.28
N LEU A 627 -3.98 12.79 -23.53
CA LEU A 627 -3.44 14.06 -24.00
C LEU A 627 -4.53 15.12 -24.11
N ASP A 628 -4.12 16.37 -23.90
CA ASP A 628 -5.00 17.51 -24.08
C ASP A 628 -5.15 17.89 -25.56
N ARG A 629 -6.01 18.90 -25.81
CA ARG A 629 -6.30 19.37 -27.18
C ARG A 629 -5.10 19.91 -27.97
N ILE A 630 -3.94 20.14 -27.35
CA ILE A 630 -2.72 20.59 -28.04
C ILE A 630 -1.66 19.47 -28.15
N ASP A 631 -2.08 18.23 -27.93
CA ASP A 631 -1.24 17.03 -27.95
C ASP A 631 -0.13 17.06 -26.88
N SER A 632 -0.43 17.63 -25.71
CA SER A 632 0.48 17.68 -24.55
C SER A 632 -0.09 16.88 -23.38
N ALA A 633 0.72 16.61 -22.36
CA ALA A 633 0.27 15.97 -21.12
C ALA A 633 -0.53 16.93 -20.20
N GLY A 634 -1.15 17.98 -20.76
CA GLY A 634 -1.87 18.98 -20.00
C GLY A 634 -0.95 20.06 -19.41
N ALA A 635 -1.38 20.71 -18.32
CA ALA A 635 -0.60 21.75 -17.64
C ALA A 635 -0.38 21.42 -16.16
N ALA A 636 0.79 21.81 -15.64
CA ALA A 636 0.99 21.85 -14.20
C ALA A 636 0.39 23.14 -13.63
N PHE A 637 -0.28 23.04 -12.48
CA PHE A 637 -0.81 24.16 -11.72
C PHE A 637 -0.36 24.10 -10.26
N ALA A 638 0.02 25.24 -9.69
CA ALA A 638 0.40 25.34 -8.28
C ALA A 638 0.04 26.71 -7.68
N VAL A 639 -0.16 26.75 -6.36
CA VAL A 639 -0.32 27.99 -5.59
C VAL A 639 0.95 28.21 -4.77
N LEU A 640 1.64 29.33 -5.03
CA LEU A 640 2.98 29.57 -4.48
C LEU A 640 3.29 31.07 -4.37
N PRO A 641 4.24 31.48 -3.52
CA PRO A 641 4.70 32.87 -3.47
C PRO A 641 5.56 33.20 -4.69
N TYR A 642 5.27 34.30 -5.39
CA TYR A 642 6.15 34.73 -6.50
C TYR A 642 7.46 35.35 -6.05
N ASN A 643 7.54 35.77 -4.78
CA ASN A 643 8.76 36.20 -4.16
C ASN A 643 8.86 35.61 -2.75
N LEU A 644 9.92 34.84 -2.47
CA LEU A 644 10.15 34.20 -1.17
C LEU A 644 10.42 35.20 -0.04
N ASN A 645 10.77 36.46 -0.36
CA ASN A 645 10.85 37.54 0.62
C ASN A 645 9.47 38.11 0.99
N GLU A 646 8.42 37.74 0.25
CA GLU A 646 7.02 38.09 0.49
C GLU A 646 6.16 36.81 0.49
N PRO A 647 6.42 35.86 1.41
CA PRO A 647 5.82 34.51 1.36
C PRO A 647 4.29 34.51 1.53
N ASP A 648 3.74 35.56 2.14
CA ASP A 648 2.30 35.74 2.30
C ASP A 648 1.60 36.19 1.00
N VAL A 649 2.37 36.55 -0.04
CA VAL A 649 1.84 37.02 -1.32
C VAL A 649 1.80 35.86 -2.34
N LEU A 650 0.82 34.98 -2.15
CA LEU A 650 0.58 33.83 -3.03
C LEU A 650 -0.07 34.20 -4.37
N GLY A 651 0.27 33.45 -5.41
CA GLY A 651 -0.38 33.47 -6.71
C GLY A 651 -0.42 32.10 -7.38
N THR A 652 -1.16 32.01 -8.48
CA THR A 652 -1.37 30.77 -9.25
C THR A 652 -0.36 30.68 -10.39
N TYR A 653 0.44 29.64 -10.43
CA TYR A 653 1.33 29.35 -11.54
C TYR A 653 0.73 28.28 -12.45
N TYR A 654 0.92 28.43 -13.76
CA TYR A 654 0.61 27.39 -14.74
C TYR A 654 1.75 27.29 -15.75
N THR A 655 2.02 26.07 -16.21
CA THR A 655 2.93 25.88 -17.36
C THR A 655 2.37 26.52 -18.62
N GLU A 656 3.23 27.18 -19.40
CA GLU A 656 2.81 27.98 -20.56
C GLU A 656 2.70 27.13 -21.83
N GLY A 657 3.58 26.14 -22.00
CA GLY A 657 3.72 25.33 -23.22
C GLY A 657 2.96 24.00 -23.24
N GLY A 658 2.30 23.64 -22.15
CA GLY A 658 1.87 22.27 -21.89
C GLY A 658 3.05 21.39 -21.44
N LEU A 659 2.72 20.27 -20.81
CA LEU A 659 3.69 19.32 -20.28
C LEU A 659 4.19 18.35 -21.37
N PRO A 660 5.44 17.88 -21.27
CA PRO A 660 5.97 16.82 -22.12
C PRO A 660 5.07 15.58 -22.17
N VAL A 661 4.95 14.96 -23.36
CA VAL A 661 4.06 13.81 -23.61
C VAL A 661 4.41 12.57 -22.78
N ASP A 662 5.67 12.42 -22.36
CA ASP A 662 6.10 11.36 -21.45
C ASP A 662 5.59 11.53 -20.01
N LEU A 663 5.00 12.66 -19.69
CA LEU A 663 4.25 12.89 -18.44
C LEU A 663 2.74 12.68 -18.60
N ALA A 664 2.29 12.17 -19.75
CA ALA A 664 0.90 11.83 -19.96
C ALA A 664 0.47 10.79 -18.93
N VAL A 665 -0.73 10.98 -18.40
CA VAL A 665 -1.31 10.09 -17.40
C VAL A 665 -2.30 9.15 -18.06
N SER A 666 -2.37 7.94 -17.56
CA SER A 666 -3.39 6.97 -17.91
C SER A 666 -4.72 7.30 -17.22
N PHE A 667 -5.84 6.71 -17.65
CA PHE A 667 -7.08 6.83 -16.87
C PHE A 667 -6.96 6.15 -15.49
N ASP A 668 -6.04 5.20 -15.33
CA ASP A 668 -5.72 4.60 -14.04
C ASP A 668 -5.16 5.61 -13.04
N ASP A 669 -4.41 6.62 -13.49
CA ASP A 669 -3.98 7.71 -12.61
C ASP A 669 -5.14 8.52 -12.02
N PHE A 670 -6.31 8.48 -12.66
CA PHE A 670 -7.52 9.14 -12.15
C PHE A 670 -8.29 8.25 -11.19
N ILE A 671 -8.30 6.93 -11.40
CA ILE A 671 -9.14 6.02 -10.63
C ILE A 671 -8.37 5.30 -9.52
N LEU A 672 -7.24 4.66 -9.84
CA LEU A 672 -6.48 3.82 -8.90
C LEU A 672 -6.02 4.63 -7.69
N GLN A 673 -5.66 5.89 -7.93
CA GLN A 673 -5.11 6.75 -6.89
C GLN A 673 -6.19 7.21 -5.91
N ASN A 674 -7.42 7.49 -6.38
CA ASN A 674 -8.55 7.76 -5.48
C ASN A 674 -8.91 6.54 -4.62
N ALA A 675 -8.79 5.35 -5.23
CA ALA A 675 -9.02 4.05 -4.60
C ALA A 675 -8.01 3.73 -3.48
N GLU A 676 -6.85 4.40 -3.49
CA GLU A 676 -5.83 4.34 -2.46
C GLU A 676 -5.88 5.57 -1.54
N GLU A 677 -7.00 6.28 -1.39
CA GLU A 677 -7.11 7.48 -0.52
C GLU A 677 -6.19 8.67 -0.90
N ARG A 678 -5.67 8.74 -2.14
CA ARG A 678 -4.71 9.77 -2.58
C ARG A 678 -5.33 11.12 -3.02
N GLY A 679 -6.58 11.38 -2.61
CA GLY A 679 -7.40 12.53 -3.00
C GLY A 679 -8.41 12.20 -4.10
N PRO A 680 -9.42 13.06 -4.38
CA PRO A 680 -10.44 12.79 -5.40
C PRO A 680 -9.99 13.18 -6.82
N PHE A 681 -10.50 12.46 -7.82
CA PHE A 681 -10.52 12.93 -9.20
C PHE A 681 -11.48 14.10 -9.29
N ALA A 682 -11.02 15.23 -9.81
CA ALA A 682 -11.84 16.40 -10.03
C ALA A 682 -12.07 16.68 -11.52
N LEU A 683 -13.28 17.11 -11.82
CA LEU A 683 -13.65 17.67 -13.10
C LEU A 683 -14.07 19.12 -12.90
N ALA A 684 -13.47 20.04 -13.66
CA ALA A 684 -13.85 21.45 -13.66
C ALA A 684 -14.20 21.92 -15.06
N MET A 685 -15.22 22.76 -15.19
CA MET A 685 -15.53 23.43 -16.45
C MET A 685 -14.99 24.84 -16.46
N SER A 686 -14.36 25.25 -17.56
CA SER A 686 -14.01 26.66 -17.79
C SER A 686 -14.70 27.22 -19.03
N TYR A 687 -14.93 28.54 -19.02
CA TYR A 687 -15.38 29.31 -20.16
C TYR A 687 -14.19 29.96 -20.88
N GLU A 688 -13.93 29.49 -22.09
CA GLU A 688 -12.68 29.67 -22.79
C GLU A 688 -12.84 30.61 -24.00
N PRO A 689 -11.89 31.54 -24.22
CA PRO A 689 -11.90 32.38 -25.41
C PRO A 689 -11.66 31.55 -26.67
N LEU A 690 -12.40 31.87 -27.72
CA LEU A 690 -12.21 31.30 -29.05
C LEU A 690 -11.85 32.42 -30.04
N VAL A 691 -10.63 32.52 -30.57
CA VAL A 691 -9.42 31.70 -30.43
C VAL A 691 -8.70 31.95 -29.10
N LYS A 692 -8.18 30.90 -28.47
CA LYS A 692 -7.40 31.01 -27.22
C LYS A 692 -6.07 31.74 -27.48
N PRO A 693 -5.76 32.82 -26.74
CA PRO A 693 -4.46 33.51 -26.84
C PRO A 693 -3.28 32.58 -26.54
N ASP A 694 -2.10 32.89 -27.10
CA ASP A 694 -0.90 32.06 -26.93
C ASP A 694 -0.51 31.89 -25.45
N TYR A 695 -0.65 32.93 -24.62
CA TYR A 695 -0.38 32.88 -23.18
C TYR A 695 -1.41 32.06 -22.37
N LEU A 696 -2.47 31.54 -23.00
CA LEU A 696 -3.43 30.63 -22.36
C LEU A 696 -3.41 29.26 -23.04
N ARG A 697 -2.52 29.02 -24.02
CA ARG A 697 -2.67 27.93 -24.97
C ARG A 697 -2.88 26.56 -24.33
N GLY A 698 -2.12 26.24 -23.28
CA GLY A 698 -2.14 24.98 -22.54
C GLY A 698 -2.81 25.00 -21.17
N ARG A 699 -3.36 26.13 -20.70
CA ARG A 699 -3.94 26.28 -19.34
C ARG A 699 -5.37 26.79 -19.35
N ASP A 700 -6.12 26.63 -18.27
CA ASP A 700 -7.49 27.13 -18.18
C ASP A 700 -7.57 28.66 -18.03
N ASN A 701 -8.72 29.23 -18.35
CA ASN A 701 -8.98 30.67 -18.28
C ASN A 701 -9.68 31.12 -16.97
N THR A 702 -9.74 30.25 -15.95
CA THR A 702 -10.23 30.51 -14.58
C THR A 702 -11.63 31.14 -14.44
N MET A 703 -12.41 31.19 -15.53
CA MET A 703 -13.85 31.46 -15.54
C MET A 703 -14.60 30.13 -15.39
N LEU A 704 -14.89 29.71 -14.16
CA LEU A 704 -15.37 28.35 -13.88
C LEU A 704 -16.89 28.20 -13.94
N GLY A 705 -17.35 27.03 -14.39
CA GLY A 705 -18.77 26.63 -14.45
C GLY A 705 -19.09 25.46 -13.52
N PHE A 706 -19.80 24.45 -14.04
CA PHE A 706 -20.05 23.22 -13.28
C PHE A 706 -18.75 22.46 -12.99
N SER A 707 -18.74 21.72 -11.91
CA SER A 707 -17.66 20.83 -11.51
C SER A 707 -18.19 19.61 -10.78
N GLY A 708 -17.37 18.58 -10.71
CA GLY A 708 -17.69 17.31 -10.06
C GLY A 708 -16.44 16.70 -9.45
N PHE A 709 -16.66 15.85 -8.47
CA PHE A 709 -15.60 15.10 -7.81
C PHE A 709 -16.01 13.64 -7.75
N TRP A 710 -15.02 12.77 -7.75
CA TRP A 710 -15.27 11.37 -7.55
C TRP A 710 -14.15 10.70 -6.73
N PRO A 711 -14.50 9.88 -5.72
CA PRO A 711 -15.85 9.61 -5.21
C PRO A 711 -16.45 10.81 -4.43
N VAL A 712 -17.78 10.83 -4.27
CA VAL A 712 -18.53 11.79 -3.43
C VAL A 712 -18.94 11.06 -2.13
N PRO A 713 -18.87 11.70 -0.94
CA PRO A 713 -18.60 13.11 -0.67
C PRO A 713 -17.11 13.49 -0.59
N LEU A 714 -16.82 14.76 -0.86
CA LEU A 714 -15.53 15.37 -0.57
C LEU A 714 -15.19 15.28 0.94
N PRO A 715 -13.91 15.17 1.32
CA PRO A 715 -13.48 15.29 2.71
C PRO A 715 -13.94 16.62 3.33
N GLU A 716 -14.33 16.63 4.61
CA GLU A 716 -14.81 17.84 5.30
C GLU A 716 -13.76 18.97 5.33
N ASP A 717 -12.48 18.64 5.25
CA ASP A 717 -11.34 19.57 5.25
C ASP A 717 -10.93 20.04 3.85
N SER A 718 -11.79 19.90 2.84
CA SER A 718 -11.44 20.33 1.48
C SER A 718 -11.14 21.83 1.41
N ILE A 719 -10.08 22.20 0.67
CA ILE A 719 -9.66 23.60 0.44
C ILE A 719 -10.65 24.42 -0.41
N LEU A 720 -11.75 23.82 -0.85
CA LEU A 720 -12.71 24.47 -1.75
C LEU A 720 -13.57 25.46 -0.99
N ILE A 721 -13.69 26.66 -1.54
CA ILE A 721 -14.52 27.70 -0.92
C ILE A 721 -15.98 27.44 -1.30
N PRO A 722 -16.90 27.20 -0.35
CA PRO A 722 -18.28 26.83 -0.67
C PRO A 722 -18.97 27.90 -1.53
N PRO A 723 -19.89 27.49 -2.44
CA PRO A 723 -20.58 28.44 -3.31
C PRO A 723 -21.39 29.46 -2.49
N PRO A 724 -21.65 30.68 -3.03
CA PRO A 724 -22.44 31.69 -2.34
C PRO A 724 -23.86 31.22 -2.00
N GLU A 725 -24.45 31.76 -0.92
CA GLU A 725 -25.80 31.39 -0.45
C GLU A 725 -26.91 31.73 -1.47
N GLU A 726 -26.70 32.72 -2.35
CA GLU A 726 -27.67 33.15 -3.36
C GLU A 726 -27.24 32.72 -4.78
N CYS A 727 -27.93 31.72 -5.33
CA CYS A 727 -27.71 31.22 -6.68
C CYS A 727 -28.16 32.24 -7.74
N GLY A 728 -27.39 32.40 -8.83
CA GLY A 728 -27.76 33.24 -9.97
C GLY A 728 -26.93 34.53 -10.12
N THR A 729 -25.92 34.73 -9.27
CA THR A 729 -24.97 35.83 -9.37
C THR A 729 -23.57 35.30 -9.63
N ASN A 730 -22.98 35.69 -10.76
CA ASN A 730 -21.55 35.48 -10.98
C ASN A 730 -20.75 36.20 -9.89
N PHE A 731 -19.69 35.57 -9.41
CA PHE A 731 -18.88 36.12 -8.33
C PHE A 731 -17.39 35.80 -8.54
N GLN A 732 -16.53 36.72 -8.10
CA GLN A 732 -15.08 36.57 -8.15
C GLN A 732 -14.53 36.55 -6.73
N TRP A 733 -13.85 35.46 -6.34
CA TRP A 733 -13.35 35.31 -4.98
C TRP A 733 -12.20 36.27 -4.65
N PRO A 734 -12.27 37.03 -3.53
CA PRO A 734 -11.23 37.96 -3.12
C PRO A 734 -10.00 37.25 -2.53
N TYR A 735 -8.92 38.01 -2.34
CA TYR A 735 -7.66 37.55 -1.76
C TYR A 735 -7.79 37.12 -0.28
N PRO A 736 -7.01 36.13 0.22
CA PRO A 736 -6.84 35.88 1.65
C PRO A 736 -6.24 37.13 2.32
N GLY A 737 -7.05 37.87 3.09
CA GLY A 737 -6.68 39.19 3.63
C GLY A 737 -7.81 40.21 3.65
N ALA A 738 -8.94 39.90 3.01
CA ALA A 738 -10.18 40.68 3.07
C ALA A 738 -11.08 40.36 4.30
N GLY A 739 -10.52 39.71 5.34
CA GLY A 739 -11.24 39.41 6.59
C GLY A 739 -12.00 38.07 6.61
N LEU A 740 -11.74 37.17 5.66
CA LEU A 740 -12.08 35.75 5.77
C LEU A 740 -10.87 35.04 6.35
N GLU A 741 -11.01 34.44 7.54
CA GLU A 741 -9.99 33.56 8.11
C GLU A 741 -9.91 32.29 7.23
N PRO A 742 -8.76 32.01 6.59
CA PRO A 742 -8.59 30.71 5.95
C PRO A 742 -8.62 29.62 7.04
N ALA A 743 -9.24 28.48 6.74
CA ALA A 743 -9.03 27.28 7.53
C ALA A 743 -7.52 27.00 7.62
N PRO A 744 -6.98 26.62 8.79
CA PRO A 744 -5.58 26.30 8.92
C PRO A 744 -5.28 25.09 8.03
N VAL A 745 -4.39 25.28 7.05
CA VAL A 745 -3.81 24.18 6.27
C VAL A 745 -2.68 23.56 7.12
N PRO A 746 -2.57 22.21 7.22
CA PRO A 746 -1.45 21.54 7.87
C PRO A 746 -0.10 21.85 7.22
#